data_AF-A0AAD8Q7A6-F1
#
_entry.id   AF-A0AAD8Q7A6-F1
#
_cell.length_a   1.000
_cell.length_b   1.000
_cell.length_c   1.000
_cell.angle_alpha   90.00
_cell.angle_beta   90.00
_cell.angle_gamma   90.00
#
_symmetry.space_group_name_H-M   'P 1'
#
loop_
_entity.id
_entity.type
_entity.pdbx_description
1 polymer ?
#
loop_
_entity_poly.entity_id
_entity_poly.type
_entity_poly.pdbx_seq_one_letter_code
_entity_poly.pdbx_strand_id
1 'polypeptide(L)'
;MAPHNTGPQGLATETDGYFTGPYGQTPSPRYEPDEENFADPAEIPMDVRPTPDSHRRLLSDSGLRTEKSGGIRSEIPRWRPTWLRPIVLLTFLALFVLLAVVLPVMLWYSQNHNGLFQTRASLVYLWRFGPTAILTVMLSLWARVEFQATRYMPWIAERRARELGKDVDVYDLDYTAMMSPVVLFQSLKRGHYFVFLAAVATLILKIQIVLAPSLYSLATFRITEEVRVQLLDSFNTTAPPQQYTDGSAYYMARALDNFDMRFPFGVTKDLSYQTFKFGNGTARGSTGAPLTVVVDGYFSKMECLKMESYTASEPTVTNLNYYTFDVDLTFPGCDARVPVVSNRIMWNKNKTERGETAGNWVVNMTVGMPCPNLPRQNNQSLYYAARFGPSAKNSSRPAFLDVAAVLCTSTDWVSKVEVVDDGVNPIATVLNDQVKTPVNSDLWTMLNWAMPEAGGLWGSSATGSVAGPVASLARFRGESLGTGLNVSDPKLYTNEILEHAVMATSQALGPLLGHYRLRADNESQPVTTGSTIKTIDRLVVNQWVCLSMAALFALLGVMVTFILLRYTARTAIWHRDPASILGNMIYFKEHPDVLSRAAYSTISTENGSTDWSRSGFTPLVLRGWARGMFAILTIAVIVGLSYALKVSEASGGLATVSDEGYLHLLWTSFPALVMLGIAVYASCCAFVHKELATLSCLSSRPCSARELDLSLLDMLGFRSLYHSVRQRTWAVTLSQLLSIICAFLTTLVSVIFTVEHIPDSKTIQLRQETWFGSTAIAGGLDDLSVSRANRQLISSLVSRQGEAALAYPRNTYDDLVFPVLGGVEGVAAPENTTITVTVPAAKLHPVTCFQVPTADYIIDINNWTEETTYYKADITQSISCPNGSRGEIFATMDMGSATHRLGRSYVAEILPSPQNLISVSGACRLGLNASAYEYASWRFQTYAWGEYSKENNEFKHFSMWRCNYTWVETATEVHLTANQGNYILDPERPPRPNLSTTKPWSPALDVPHVDNEFSGRGIYSAFPSLTLANPLTGFMDDQFKALIEPFGQLPLEAIGDPARNDEILQGLQHNYGLVAAQLANIENRYNLTESSMDRPPPADGLPTLEATLTDNSRRRLVQNPQVTYILVGILGVVALANIWALVSAACRPLVGGSWLFDMDVKGLAPDGFHSMAAMSALLRGSNAPDYLPESTELLSSDELHGQISYLRFRLGWFRRAPDQERLFTIGVAGTSDFQYLGSRTPEVDDGETHE
;
A
#
# COMPACT_ATOMS: atom_id res chain seq x y z
N MET A 1 -44.95 4.53 -33.48
CA MET A 1 -46.23 3.81 -33.32
C MET A 1 -46.28 3.20 -31.93
N ALA A 2 -47.45 3.19 -31.29
CA ALA A 2 -47.79 2.30 -30.18
C ALA A 2 -48.90 1.34 -30.72
N PRO A 3 -49.19 0.18 -30.09
CA PRO A 3 -49.80 0.17 -28.75
C PRO A 3 -49.42 -1.00 -27.81
N HIS A 4 -49.78 -0.82 -26.53
CA HIS A 4 -50.39 -1.75 -25.54
C HIS A 4 -50.23 -3.30 -25.57
N ASN A 5 -50.48 -4.05 -24.46
CA ASN A 5 -50.49 -3.85 -22.99
C ASN A 5 -50.93 -5.19 -22.32
N THR A 6 -50.79 -5.34 -20.99
CA THR A 6 -51.33 -6.46 -20.14
C THR A 6 -50.74 -7.86 -20.41
N GLY A 7 -50.87 -8.88 -19.54
CA GLY A 7 -51.47 -9.02 -18.20
C GLY A 7 -51.09 -10.36 -17.52
N PRO A 8 -51.42 -10.62 -16.23
CA PRO A 8 -50.69 -11.63 -15.43
C PRO A 8 -51.52 -12.76 -14.74
N GLN A 9 -50.81 -13.71 -14.10
CA GLN A 9 -51.21 -14.70 -13.07
C GLN A 9 -52.04 -15.96 -13.44
N GLY A 10 -51.70 -17.10 -12.81
CA GLY A 10 -52.68 -18.15 -12.41
C GLY A 10 -52.32 -19.65 -12.61
N LEU A 11 -52.01 -20.35 -11.50
CA LEU A 11 -52.16 -21.82 -11.22
C LEU A 11 -51.43 -22.84 -12.15
N ALA A 12 -50.78 -23.93 -11.66
CA ALA A 12 -51.24 -25.19 -11.02
C ALA A 12 -51.94 -26.18 -12.02
N THR A 13 -51.74 -27.51 -12.02
CA THR A 13 -51.04 -28.47 -11.11
C THR A 13 -50.75 -29.83 -11.82
N GLU A 14 -49.90 -30.70 -11.22
CA GLU A 14 -49.88 -32.20 -11.36
C GLU A 14 -49.54 -32.82 -12.77
N THR A 15 -49.11 -34.08 -13.00
CA THR A 15 -48.63 -35.29 -12.23
C THR A 15 -47.62 -36.05 -13.16
N ASP A 16 -46.92 -37.15 -12.87
CA ASP A 16 -46.82 -38.15 -11.77
C ASP A 16 -45.31 -38.45 -11.47
N GLY A 17 -44.69 -39.62 -11.17
CA GLY A 17 -45.03 -41.05 -10.94
C GLY A 17 -43.76 -41.93 -11.17
N TYR A 18 -43.57 -43.17 -10.68
CA TYR A 18 -44.31 -44.03 -9.73
C TYR A 18 -43.40 -45.16 -9.15
N PHE A 19 -43.83 -45.84 -8.07
CA PHE A 19 -43.39 -47.18 -7.56
C PHE A 19 -41.96 -47.31 -6.91
N THR A 20 -41.68 -48.10 -5.84
CA THR A 20 -42.48 -48.68 -4.71
C THR A 20 -41.55 -49.03 -3.52
N GLY A 21 -42.11 -49.24 -2.31
CA GLY A 21 -41.54 -50.05 -1.21
C GLY A 21 -42.00 -51.52 -1.26
N PRO A 22 -42.14 -52.28 -0.14
CA PRO A 22 -42.59 -51.90 1.23
C PRO A 22 -41.55 -52.26 2.34
N TYR A 23 -41.76 -52.30 3.67
CA TYR A 23 -42.91 -52.22 4.64
C TYR A 23 -42.59 -51.18 5.76
N GLY A 24 -43.33 -50.91 6.86
CA GLY A 24 -44.38 -51.62 7.64
C GLY A 24 -43.75 -52.38 8.83
N GLN A 25 -44.25 -52.42 10.08
CA GLN A 25 -45.53 -52.01 10.74
C GLN A 25 -45.18 -51.28 12.09
N THR A 26 -45.95 -50.38 12.74
CA THR A 26 -47.39 -50.18 13.09
C THR A 26 -47.91 -51.06 14.25
N PRO A 27 -48.98 -50.70 15.04
CA PRO A 27 -49.96 -49.59 14.90
C PRO A 27 -50.44 -48.79 16.18
N SER A 28 -50.89 -47.53 15.98
CA SER A 28 -52.10 -46.79 16.50
C SER A 28 -52.60 -46.90 17.99
N PRO A 29 -53.76 -46.34 18.45
CA PRO A 29 -54.56 -45.13 18.06
C PRO A 29 -55.02 -44.20 19.25
N ARG A 30 -55.72 -43.07 18.94
CA ARG A 30 -56.93 -42.45 19.61
C ARG A 30 -56.93 -40.97 20.10
N TYR A 31 -57.86 -40.21 19.49
CA TYR A 31 -58.99 -39.39 20.03
C TYR A 31 -58.81 -38.05 20.78
N GLU A 32 -59.74 -37.15 20.42
CA GLU A 32 -60.16 -35.81 20.94
C GLU A 32 -61.21 -35.97 22.09
N PRO A 33 -61.96 -34.96 22.64
CA PRO A 33 -62.45 -33.69 22.02
C PRO A 33 -62.70 -32.44 22.95
N ASP A 34 -63.53 -31.50 22.46
CA ASP A 34 -64.40 -30.49 23.13
C ASP A 34 -63.88 -29.07 23.56
N GLU A 35 -64.01 -28.11 22.63
CA GLU A 35 -64.87 -26.88 22.59
C GLU A 35 -65.13 -25.88 23.77
N GLU A 36 -65.55 -24.66 23.37
CA GLU A 36 -66.16 -23.52 24.12
C GLU A 36 -65.30 -22.68 25.12
N ASN A 37 -65.44 -21.34 25.29
CA ASN A 37 -66.24 -20.30 24.59
C ASN A 37 -65.64 -18.85 24.69
N PHE A 38 -66.29 -17.86 24.04
CA PHE A 38 -65.92 -16.43 23.92
C PHE A 38 -66.01 -15.54 25.19
N ALA A 39 -65.20 -14.45 25.27
CA ALA A 39 -65.64 -13.07 25.60
C ALA A 39 -64.53 -11.97 25.49
N ASP A 40 -64.94 -10.78 25.02
CA ASP A 40 -64.29 -9.44 25.15
C ASP A 40 -65.01 -8.66 26.31
N PRO A 41 -64.68 -7.42 26.75
CA PRO A 41 -63.60 -6.48 26.37
C PRO A 41 -62.85 -5.89 27.61
N ALA A 42 -62.40 -4.63 27.54
CA ALA A 42 -61.60 -3.93 28.57
C ALA A 42 -62.41 -3.08 29.58
N GLU A 43 -61.85 -2.84 30.78
CA GLU A 43 -61.91 -1.54 31.51
C GLU A 43 -60.93 -1.45 32.71
N ILE A 44 -60.81 -0.29 33.37
CA ILE A 44 -59.83 0.03 34.44
C ILE A 44 -60.52 0.69 35.65
N PRO A 45 -60.31 0.17 36.89
CA PRO A 45 -59.83 1.01 38.01
C PRO A 45 -58.62 0.34 38.73
N MET A 46 -57.67 1.02 39.39
CA MET A 46 -57.60 2.29 40.13
C MET A 46 -57.94 2.22 41.64
N ASP A 47 -56.93 1.82 42.43
CA ASP A 47 -56.61 2.29 43.80
C ASP A 47 -57.64 2.01 44.95
N VAL A 48 -57.43 2.70 46.09
CA VAL A 48 -58.22 2.78 47.34
C VAL A 48 -57.80 1.83 48.48
N ARG A 49 -56.98 2.37 49.38
CA ARG A 49 -56.79 1.93 50.79
C ARG A 49 -58.09 2.15 51.59
N PRO A 50 -58.39 1.35 52.63
CA PRO A 50 -57.92 1.66 54.01
C PRO A 50 -57.50 0.37 54.78
N THR A 51 -56.58 0.29 55.77
CA THR A 51 -56.44 0.93 57.10
C THR A 51 -57.65 0.79 58.04
N PRO A 52 -57.46 0.56 59.36
CA PRO A 52 -56.40 -0.16 60.06
C PRO A 52 -57.00 -1.11 61.14
N ASP A 53 -56.24 -1.41 62.21
CA ASP A 53 -56.73 -1.80 63.56
C ASP A 53 -57.43 -3.17 63.76
N SER A 54 -57.37 -3.82 64.94
CA SER A 54 -56.50 -3.66 66.12
C SER A 54 -56.58 -4.92 67.04
N HIS A 55 -55.70 -4.99 68.06
CA HIS A 55 -55.71 -5.91 69.23
C HIS A 55 -55.75 -7.43 68.94
N ARG A 56 -54.74 -8.26 69.26
CA ARG A 56 -53.92 -8.37 70.49
C ARG A 56 -54.72 -8.68 71.77
N ARG A 57 -55.22 -9.93 71.87
CA ARG A 57 -55.63 -10.67 73.09
C ARG A 57 -55.47 -12.18 72.76
N LEU A 58 -55.06 -13.09 73.66
CA LEU A 58 -54.66 -13.01 75.06
C LEU A 58 -53.57 -14.06 75.40
N LEU A 59 -52.96 -13.82 76.56
CA LEU A 59 -52.24 -14.70 77.51
C LEU A 59 -52.66 -16.19 77.58
N SER A 60 -51.73 -17.01 78.08
CA SER A 60 -51.88 -18.37 78.65
C SER A 60 -52.37 -19.50 77.72
N ASP A 61 -52.00 -20.77 77.93
CA ASP A 61 -51.24 -21.37 79.04
C ASP A 61 -50.35 -22.54 78.58
N SER A 62 -49.42 -22.92 79.45
CA SER A 62 -48.65 -24.15 79.42
C SER A 62 -49.48 -25.40 79.76
N GLY A 63 -49.25 -26.52 79.08
CA GLY A 63 -49.94 -27.78 79.37
C GLY A 63 -49.33 -29.02 78.72
N LEU A 64 -48.71 -29.89 79.54
CA LEU A 64 -48.11 -31.21 79.23
C LEU A 64 -47.02 -31.21 78.14
N ARG A 65 -45.73 -31.46 78.41
CA ARG A 65 -45.00 -32.61 79.01
C ARG A 65 -45.01 -33.93 78.21
N THR A 66 -43.79 -34.50 78.21
CA THR A 66 -43.38 -35.92 78.06
C THR A 66 -43.37 -36.59 76.67
N GLU A 67 -42.14 -37.01 76.31
CA GLU A 67 -41.73 -38.02 75.30
C GLU A 67 -42.03 -37.74 73.81
N LYS A 68 -41.07 -37.87 72.88
CA LYS A 68 -39.91 -38.78 72.87
C LYS A 68 -38.67 -38.19 72.19
N SER A 69 -37.49 -38.74 72.49
CA SER A 69 -36.24 -38.39 71.81
C SER A 69 -36.21 -38.95 70.38
N GLY A 70 -36.00 -38.07 69.39
CA GLY A 70 -35.57 -38.42 68.04
C GLY A 70 -34.30 -37.63 67.73
N GLY A 71 -33.24 -38.30 67.29
CA GLY A 71 -31.90 -37.68 67.20
C GLY A 71 -31.81 -36.57 66.16
N ILE A 72 -31.36 -35.38 66.58
CA ILE A 72 -31.03 -34.28 65.66
C ILE A 72 -29.84 -34.73 64.79
N ARG A 73 -30.11 -34.92 63.51
CA ARG A 73 -29.12 -35.22 62.48
C ARG A 73 -28.29 -33.95 62.25
N SER A 74 -27.01 -33.98 62.61
CA SER A 74 -26.10 -32.84 62.42
C SER A 74 -25.92 -32.53 60.93
N GLU A 75 -26.62 -31.50 60.44
CA GLU A 75 -26.47 -31.06 59.05
C GLU A 75 -25.13 -30.35 58.82
N ILE A 76 -24.57 -30.56 57.64
CA ILE A 76 -23.24 -30.05 57.24
C ILE A 76 -23.33 -28.52 57.05
N PRO A 77 -22.36 -27.71 57.52
CA PRO A 77 -22.34 -26.26 57.30
C PRO A 77 -22.43 -25.93 55.80
N ARG A 78 -23.55 -25.33 55.39
CA ARG A 78 -23.92 -25.14 53.97
C ARG A 78 -23.28 -23.92 53.33
N TRP A 79 -22.85 -22.91 54.09
CA TRP A 79 -22.49 -21.62 53.52
C TRP A 79 -21.00 -21.49 53.20
N ARG A 80 -20.74 -21.07 51.96
CA ARG A 80 -19.41 -20.82 51.41
C ARG A 80 -19.45 -19.65 50.41
N PRO A 81 -18.57 -18.63 50.56
CA PRO A 81 -18.48 -17.51 49.64
C PRO A 81 -18.35 -17.97 48.19
N THR A 82 -19.15 -17.40 47.29
CA THR A 82 -19.36 -17.88 45.93
C THR A 82 -18.08 -17.96 45.09
N TRP A 83 -17.22 -16.94 45.17
CA TRP A 83 -15.97 -16.86 44.41
C TRP A 83 -14.85 -17.72 45.01
N LEU A 84 -14.99 -18.11 46.28
CA LEU A 84 -14.06 -19.01 46.97
C LEU A 84 -14.46 -20.50 46.86
N ARG A 85 -15.46 -20.85 46.03
CA ARG A 85 -15.85 -22.24 45.77
C ARG A 85 -14.78 -22.96 44.93
N PRO A 86 -14.53 -24.27 45.14
CA PRO A 86 -13.46 -24.97 44.42
C PRO A 86 -13.67 -24.94 42.91
N ILE A 87 -14.92 -25.04 42.46
CA ILE A 87 -15.31 -24.98 41.04
C ILE A 87 -14.86 -23.65 40.40
N VAL A 88 -15.09 -22.51 41.06
CA VAL A 88 -14.70 -21.19 40.52
C VAL A 88 -13.18 -21.06 40.46
N LEU A 89 -12.49 -21.46 41.51
CA LEU A 89 -11.02 -21.48 41.54
C LEU A 89 -10.42 -22.45 40.51
N LEU A 90 -11.07 -23.60 40.25
CA LEU A 90 -10.70 -24.53 39.18
C LEU A 90 -10.91 -23.93 37.78
N THR A 91 -11.98 -23.16 37.56
CA THR A 91 -12.16 -22.46 36.27
C THR A 91 -11.08 -21.40 36.02
N PHE A 92 -10.64 -20.67 37.06
CA PHE A 92 -9.47 -19.78 36.95
C PHE A 92 -8.18 -20.55 36.71
N LEU A 93 -7.95 -21.68 37.40
CA LEU A 93 -6.77 -22.52 37.18
C LEU A 93 -6.70 -23.03 35.74
N ALA A 94 -7.80 -23.59 35.23
CA ALA A 94 -7.90 -24.08 33.86
C ALA A 94 -7.63 -22.97 32.83
N LEU A 95 -8.18 -21.77 33.06
CA LEU A 95 -7.96 -20.61 32.19
C LEU A 95 -6.51 -20.11 32.22
N PHE A 96 -5.87 -20.03 33.38
CA PHE A 96 -4.47 -19.64 33.50
C PHE A 96 -3.51 -20.66 32.87
N VAL A 97 -3.76 -21.97 33.07
CA VAL A 97 -2.97 -23.03 32.43
C VAL A 97 -3.17 -23.02 30.90
N LEU A 98 -4.41 -22.85 30.43
CA LEU A 98 -4.69 -22.72 28.99
C LEU A 98 -3.94 -21.55 28.36
N LEU A 99 -4.00 -20.36 28.96
CA LEU A 99 -3.29 -19.17 28.46
C LEU A 99 -1.76 -19.32 28.53
N ALA A 100 -1.23 -19.98 29.55
CA ALA A 100 0.19 -20.29 29.67
C ALA A 100 0.72 -21.27 28.60
N VAL A 101 -0.15 -22.13 28.04
CA VAL A 101 0.20 -23.08 26.96
C VAL A 101 -0.07 -22.49 25.57
N VAL A 102 -1.19 -21.79 25.38
CA VAL A 102 -1.58 -21.22 24.09
C VAL A 102 -0.57 -20.17 23.62
N LEU A 103 -0.05 -19.32 24.51
CA LEU A 103 0.89 -18.26 24.14
C LEU A 103 2.22 -18.80 23.54
N PRO A 104 2.94 -19.75 24.17
CA PRO A 104 4.11 -20.39 23.56
C PRO A 104 3.81 -21.14 22.24
N VAL A 105 2.67 -21.83 22.14
CA VAL A 105 2.25 -22.51 20.89
C VAL A 105 2.01 -21.50 19.77
N MET A 106 1.39 -20.37 20.08
CA MET A 106 1.15 -19.26 19.16
C MET A 106 2.45 -18.59 18.70
N LEU A 107 3.43 -18.43 19.61
CA LEU A 107 4.77 -17.94 19.28
C LEU A 107 5.52 -18.92 18.36
N TRP A 108 5.54 -20.21 18.69
CA TRP A 108 6.18 -21.25 17.85
C TRP A 108 5.56 -21.29 16.45
N TYR A 109 4.23 -21.28 16.35
CA TYR A 109 3.55 -21.24 15.06
C TYR A 109 3.91 -19.96 14.28
N SER A 110 3.91 -18.79 14.93
CA SER A 110 4.26 -17.50 14.33
C SER A 110 5.71 -17.44 13.85
N GLN A 111 6.63 -18.17 14.48
CA GLN A 111 8.03 -18.28 14.06
C GLN A 111 8.19 -19.26 12.90
N ASN A 112 7.48 -20.38 12.89
CA ASN A 112 7.60 -21.42 11.86
C ASN A 112 6.86 -21.08 10.55
N HIS A 113 5.86 -20.19 10.58
CA HIS A 113 5.01 -19.88 9.42
C HIS A 113 5.08 -18.42 8.96
N ASN A 114 6.09 -17.64 9.38
CA ASN A 114 6.23 -16.21 9.06
C ASN A 114 4.95 -15.42 9.44
N GLY A 115 4.64 -15.38 10.74
CA GLY A 115 3.41 -14.80 11.27
C GLY A 115 2.25 -15.80 11.41
N LEU A 116 1.15 -15.31 11.96
CA LEU A 116 -0.04 -16.10 12.32
C LEU A 116 -1.06 -16.19 11.18
N PHE A 117 -1.54 -15.02 10.74
CA PHE A 117 -2.60 -14.85 9.75
C PHE A 117 -2.32 -13.59 8.93
N GLN A 118 -2.81 -13.55 7.69
CA GLN A 118 -2.80 -12.33 6.88
C GLN A 118 -3.86 -11.35 7.41
N THR A 119 -3.45 -10.11 7.70
CA THR A 119 -4.31 -9.12 8.37
C THR A 119 -4.06 -7.73 7.81
N ARG A 120 -5.10 -7.09 7.26
CA ARG A 120 -5.05 -5.69 6.78
C ARG A 120 -4.65 -4.74 7.92
N ALA A 121 -3.88 -3.69 7.61
CA ALA A 121 -3.48 -2.65 8.57
C ALA A 121 -4.65 -2.06 9.40
N SER A 122 -5.85 -1.92 8.82
CA SER A 122 -7.05 -1.44 9.52
C SER A 122 -7.59 -2.38 10.61
N LEU A 123 -7.16 -3.65 10.65
CA LEU A 123 -7.59 -4.64 11.65
C LEU A 123 -6.62 -4.79 12.83
N VAL A 124 -5.47 -4.10 12.84
CA VAL A 124 -4.51 -4.14 13.98
C VAL A 124 -5.18 -3.73 15.30
N TYR A 125 -6.14 -2.80 15.24
CA TYR A 125 -6.91 -2.35 16.39
C TYR A 125 -7.63 -3.49 17.12
N LEU A 126 -8.22 -4.44 16.38
CA LEU A 126 -8.92 -5.60 16.94
C LEU A 126 -7.94 -6.51 17.71
N TRP A 127 -6.74 -6.72 17.16
CA TRP A 127 -5.72 -7.57 17.76
C TRP A 127 -5.06 -6.96 19.01
N ARG A 128 -4.96 -5.63 19.12
CA ARG A 128 -4.52 -4.95 20.35
C ARG A 128 -5.63 -4.86 21.42
N PHE A 129 -6.88 -4.68 20.99
CA PHE A 129 -8.04 -4.55 21.89
C PHE A 129 -8.53 -5.89 22.46
N GLY A 130 -8.54 -6.97 21.67
CA GLY A 130 -9.08 -8.27 22.07
C GLY A 130 -8.42 -8.85 23.34
N PRO A 131 -7.09 -9.03 23.39
CA PRO A 131 -6.40 -9.58 24.56
C PRO A 131 -6.55 -8.70 25.80
N THR A 132 -6.48 -7.38 25.65
CA THR A 132 -6.63 -6.43 26.78
C THR A 132 -8.05 -6.47 27.35
N ALA A 133 -9.09 -6.53 26.51
CA ALA A 133 -10.47 -6.67 26.95
C ALA A 133 -10.77 -8.00 27.66
N ILE A 134 -10.21 -9.12 27.17
CA ILE A 134 -10.33 -10.43 27.85
C ILE A 134 -9.66 -10.37 29.23
N LEU A 135 -8.50 -9.72 29.34
CA LEU A 135 -7.76 -9.59 30.59
C LEU A 135 -8.44 -8.65 31.60
N THR A 136 -9.05 -7.54 31.17
CA THR A 136 -9.81 -6.66 32.08
C THR A 136 -11.07 -7.33 32.61
N VAL A 137 -11.78 -8.11 31.77
CA VAL A 137 -12.89 -8.96 32.22
C VAL A 137 -12.40 -9.98 33.26
N MET A 138 -11.32 -10.71 32.98
CA MET A 138 -10.75 -11.69 33.90
C MET A 138 -10.29 -11.07 35.23
N LEU A 139 -9.67 -9.89 35.21
CA LEU A 139 -9.32 -9.12 36.41
C LEU A 139 -10.58 -8.71 37.20
N SER A 140 -11.66 -8.28 36.54
CA SER A 140 -12.90 -7.86 37.20
C SER A 140 -13.60 -9.00 37.94
N LEU A 141 -13.42 -10.24 37.47
CA LEU A 141 -13.88 -11.47 38.11
C LEU A 141 -12.93 -11.89 39.24
N TRP A 142 -11.61 -11.88 39.00
CA TRP A 142 -10.60 -12.25 40.01
C TRP A 142 -10.60 -11.31 41.22
N ALA A 143 -10.87 -10.02 41.03
CA ALA A 143 -11.03 -9.06 42.13
C ALA A 143 -12.12 -9.47 43.14
N ARG A 144 -13.03 -10.38 42.79
CA ARG A 144 -14.03 -10.96 43.71
C ARG A 144 -13.49 -12.14 44.52
N VAL A 145 -12.51 -12.87 43.98
CA VAL A 145 -11.71 -13.85 44.72
C VAL A 145 -10.85 -13.12 45.76
N GLU A 146 -10.16 -12.04 45.36
CA GLU A 146 -9.39 -11.19 46.28
C GLU A 146 -10.28 -10.57 47.37
N PHE A 147 -11.40 -9.93 47.00
CA PHE A 147 -12.29 -9.30 47.97
C PHE A 147 -12.91 -10.29 48.98
N GLN A 148 -13.34 -11.48 48.53
CA GLN A 148 -13.83 -12.49 49.47
C GLN A 148 -12.69 -13.09 50.30
N ALA A 149 -11.47 -13.18 49.77
CA ALA A 149 -10.30 -13.58 50.56
C ALA A 149 -9.98 -12.54 51.66
N THR A 150 -10.00 -11.24 51.37
CA THR A 150 -9.76 -10.18 52.37
C THR A 150 -10.89 -10.10 53.41
N ARG A 151 -12.16 -10.03 52.97
CA ARG A 151 -13.32 -9.90 53.86
C ARG A 151 -13.47 -11.07 54.84
N TYR A 152 -13.27 -12.32 54.41
CA TYR A 152 -13.48 -13.48 55.31
C TYR A 152 -12.22 -13.90 56.09
N MET A 153 -11.05 -13.30 55.85
CA MET A 153 -9.81 -13.69 56.55
C MET A 153 -9.86 -13.58 58.08
N PRO A 154 -10.50 -12.57 58.72
CA PRO A 154 -10.59 -12.50 60.19
C PRO A 154 -11.31 -13.72 60.78
N TRP A 155 -12.45 -14.11 60.21
CA TRP A 155 -13.20 -15.30 60.62
C TRP A 155 -12.45 -16.62 60.38
N ILE A 156 -11.65 -16.70 59.31
CA ILE A 156 -10.77 -17.86 59.04
C ILE A 156 -9.59 -17.89 60.04
N ALA A 157 -9.09 -16.72 60.47
CA ALA A 157 -7.98 -16.60 61.40
C ALA A 157 -8.39 -16.90 62.85
N GLU A 158 -9.54 -16.37 63.33
CA GLU A 158 -10.03 -16.61 64.70
C GLU A 158 -10.27 -18.10 64.94
N ARG A 159 -11.06 -18.76 64.08
CA ARG A 159 -11.33 -20.20 64.22
C ARG A 159 -10.05 -21.03 64.17
N ARG A 160 -9.10 -20.67 63.32
CA ARG A 160 -7.78 -21.34 63.26
C ARG A 160 -6.94 -21.07 64.51
N ALA A 161 -7.07 -19.91 65.15
CA ALA A 161 -6.43 -19.62 66.42
C ALA A 161 -7.03 -20.50 67.54
N ARG A 162 -8.36 -20.65 67.59
CA ARG A 162 -9.06 -21.62 68.47
C ARG A 162 -8.58 -23.06 68.23
N GLU A 163 -8.58 -23.52 66.97
CA GLU A 163 -8.14 -24.87 66.56
C GLU A 163 -6.68 -25.19 66.95
N LEU A 164 -5.81 -24.19 67.08
CA LEU A 164 -4.42 -24.35 67.51
C LEU A 164 -4.17 -23.95 68.98
N GLY A 165 -5.20 -23.57 69.74
CA GLY A 165 -5.06 -23.14 71.14
C GLY A 165 -4.16 -21.92 71.33
N LYS A 166 -4.11 -21.01 70.35
CA LYS A 166 -3.28 -19.78 70.40
C LYS A 166 -4.15 -18.55 70.52
N ASP A 167 -3.77 -17.63 71.39
CA ASP A 167 -4.32 -16.28 71.39
C ASP A 167 -3.59 -15.44 70.33
N VAL A 168 -4.35 -14.64 69.56
CA VAL A 168 -3.84 -13.90 68.39
C VAL A 168 -4.65 -12.61 68.19
N ASP A 169 -3.96 -11.49 67.99
CA ASP A 169 -4.53 -10.21 67.54
C ASP A 169 -5.19 -10.34 66.16
N VAL A 170 -6.47 -10.68 66.14
CA VAL A 170 -7.30 -10.87 64.93
C VAL A 170 -8.56 -10.01 64.94
N TYR A 171 -9.10 -9.66 66.11
CA TYR A 171 -10.42 -9.01 66.20
C TYR A 171 -10.44 -7.63 65.54
N ASP A 172 -9.33 -6.89 65.62
CA ASP A 172 -9.14 -5.54 65.07
C ASP A 172 -8.70 -5.55 63.58
N LEU A 173 -8.60 -6.73 62.96
CA LEU A 173 -8.04 -6.88 61.61
C LEU A 173 -9.09 -6.66 60.50
N ASP A 174 -8.95 -5.57 59.75
CA ASP A 174 -9.73 -5.28 58.55
C ASP A 174 -8.81 -5.13 57.32
N TYR A 175 -8.79 -6.13 56.43
CA TYR A 175 -8.07 -6.04 55.14
C TYR A 175 -8.86 -5.33 54.03
N THR A 176 -10.13 -4.99 54.26
CA THR A 176 -10.99 -4.31 53.27
C THR A 176 -10.87 -2.79 53.34
N ALA A 177 -10.65 -2.22 54.54
CA ALA A 177 -10.28 -0.82 54.72
C ALA A 177 -8.83 -0.49 54.28
N MET A 178 -7.94 -1.49 54.21
CA MET A 178 -6.53 -1.30 53.86
C MET A 178 -6.29 -1.09 52.36
N MET A 179 -5.43 -0.13 52.01
CA MET A 179 -4.93 0.04 50.64
C MET A 179 -4.13 -1.18 50.16
N SER A 180 -4.31 -1.60 48.91
CA SER A 180 -3.74 -2.86 48.36
C SER A 180 -2.23 -3.10 48.62
N PRO A 181 -1.31 -2.11 48.54
CA PRO A 181 0.10 -2.31 48.92
C PRO A 181 0.30 -2.63 50.41
N VAL A 182 -0.54 -2.07 51.29
CA VAL A 182 -0.55 -2.36 52.73
C VAL A 182 -1.10 -3.76 52.98
N VAL A 183 -2.16 -4.18 52.27
CA VAL A 183 -2.68 -5.56 52.33
C VAL A 183 -1.59 -6.57 51.97
N LEU A 184 -0.82 -6.34 50.90
CA LEU A 184 0.29 -7.21 50.50
C LEU A 184 1.35 -7.34 51.61
N PHE A 185 1.84 -6.22 52.14
CA PHE A 185 2.86 -6.23 53.20
C PHE A 185 2.34 -6.83 54.52
N GLN A 186 1.16 -6.41 54.97
CA GLN A 186 0.59 -6.82 56.26
C GLN A 186 0.12 -8.28 56.24
N SER A 187 -0.44 -8.78 55.14
CA SER A 187 -0.81 -10.19 55.01
C SER A 187 0.41 -11.12 54.96
N LEU A 188 1.50 -10.71 54.32
CA LEU A 188 2.77 -11.43 54.39
C LEU A 188 3.34 -11.42 55.83
N LYS A 189 3.39 -10.24 56.47
CA LYS A 189 3.90 -10.07 57.85
C LYS A 189 3.10 -10.86 58.89
N ARG A 190 1.77 -10.93 58.78
CA ARG A 190 0.89 -11.73 59.65
C ARG A 190 0.80 -13.21 59.25
N GLY A 191 1.49 -13.66 58.19
CA GLY A 191 1.45 -15.07 57.73
C GLY A 191 0.13 -15.50 57.07
N HIS A 192 -0.68 -14.53 56.64
CA HIS A 192 -2.01 -14.72 56.04
C HIS A 192 -1.88 -14.97 54.52
N TYR A 193 -1.11 -16.00 54.15
CA TYR A 193 -0.71 -16.28 52.76
C TYR A 193 -1.86 -16.40 51.75
N PHE A 194 -3.08 -16.74 52.18
CA PHE A 194 -4.25 -16.79 51.31
C PHE A 194 -4.61 -15.41 50.74
N VAL A 195 -4.65 -14.38 51.59
CA VAL A 195 -4.86 -12.98 51.19
C VAL A 195 -3.68 -12.48 50.35
N PHE A 196 -2.45 -12.78 50.78
CA PHE A 196 -1.25 -12.39 50.05
C PHE A 196 -1.26 -12.92 48.61
N LEU A 197 -1.49 -14.22 48.40
CA LEU A 197 -1.52 -14.83 47.08
C LEU A 197 -2.67 -14.31 46.21
N ALA A 198 -3.84 -14.03 46.80
CA ALA A 198 -4.96 -13.47 46.06
C ALA A 198 -4.68 -12.04 45.55
N ALA A 199 -4.05 -11.20 46.40
CA ALA A 199 -3.66 -9.84 46.04
C ALA A 199 -2.45 -9.80 45.08
N VAL A 200 -1.47 -10.70 45.23
CA VAL A 200 -0.36 -10.85 44.27
C VAL A 200 -0.90 -11.29 42.90
N ALA A 201 -1.88 -12.19 42.85
CA ALA A 201 -2.54 -12.57 41.60
C ALA A 201 -3.27 -11.38 40.94
N THR A 202 -3.95 -10.53 41.71
CA THR A 202 -4.51 -9.25 41.20
C THR A 202 -3.43 -8.33 40.63
N LEU A 203 -2.27 -8.23 41.29
CA LEU A 203 -1.15 -7.42 40.81
C LEU A 203 -0.58 -7.96 39.49
N ILE A 204 -0.37 -9.28 39.38
CA ILE A 204 0.09 -9.92 38.14
C ILE A 204 -0.92 -9.69 37.01
N LEU A 205 -2.22 -9.84 37.26
CA LEU A 205 -3.26 -9.59 36.25
C LEU A 205 -3.26 -8.13 35.75
N LYS A 206 -2.96 -7.16 36.62
CA LYS A 206 -2.77 -5.75 36.22
C LYS A 206 -1.54 -5.56 35.32
N ILE A 207 -0.44 -6.26 35.61
CA ILE A 207 0.77 -6.25 34.76
C ILE A 207 0.47 -6.87 33.38
N GLN A 208 -0.25 -8.00 33.33
CA GLN A 208 -0.66 -8.65 32.08
C GLN A 208 -1.46 -7.70 31.16
N ILE A 209 -2.36 -6.88 31.72
CA ILE A 209 -3.15 -5.89 30.95
C ILE A 209 -2.26 -4.82 30.31
N VAL A 210 -1.17 -4.42 30.97
CA VAL A 210 -0.21 -3.42 30.44
C VAL A 210 0.70 -4.02 29.37
N LEU A 211 1.01 -5.32 29.43
CA LEU A 211 1.83 -6.03 28.42
C LEU A 211 1.06 -6.39 27.15
N ALA A 212 -0.22 -6.74 27.28
CA ALA A 212 -1.06 -7.26 26.19
C ALA A 212 -1.16 -6.38 24.91
N PRO A 213 -1.14 -5.02 24.95
CA PRO A 213 -1.10 -4.18 23.74
C PRO A 213 0.09 -4.45 22.83
N SER A 214 1.21 -4.90 23.40
CA SER A 214 2.50 -5.10 22.73
C SER A 214 2.80 -6.57 22.43
N LEU A 215 1.81 -7.45 22.62
CA LEU A 215 1.91 -8.88 22.28
C LEU A 215 1.99 -9.11 20.76
N TYR A 216 1.39 -8.24 19.95
CA TYR A 216 1.35 -8.37 18.48
C TYR A 216 1.87 -7.13 17.75
N SER A 217 2.62 -7.37 16.68
CA SER A 217 3.01 -6.41 15.65
C SER A 217 2.50 -6.86 14.27
N LEU A 218 2.56 -5.97 13.28
CA LEU A 218 2.58 -6.39 11.88
C LEU A 218 4.03 -6.54 11.43
N ALA A 219 4.27 -7.51 10.55
CA ALA A 219 5.43 -7.52 9.67
C ALA A 219 4.96 -7.76 8.23
N THR A 220 5.68 -7.19 7.27
CA THR A 220 5.41 -7.35 5.84
C THR A 220 6.29 -8.47 5.29
N PHE A 221 5.68 -9.43 4.59
CA PHE A 221 6.40 -10.55 3.98
C PHE A 221 6.18 -10.55 2.47
N ARG A 222 7.25 -10.83 1.71
CA ARG A 222 7.20 -11.14 0.29
C ARG A 222 7.05 -12.65 0.15
N ILE A 223 5.96 -13.11 -0.46
CA ILE A 223 5.71 -14.54 -0.73
C ILE A 223 5.49 -14.75 -2.22
N THR A 224 6.11 -15.79 -2.77
CA THR A 224 5.90 -16.25 -4.15
C THR A 224 4.55 -16.95 -4.27
N GLU A 225 3.70 -16.50 -5.20
CA GLU A 225 2.39 -17.09 -5.51
C GLU A 225 2.40 -17.59 -6.97
N GLU A 226 1.94 -18.81 -7.21
CA GLU A 226 1.79 -19.36 -8.58
C GLU A 226 0.59 -18.72 -9.28
N VAL A 227 0.77 -18.29 -10.52
CA VAL A 227 -0.26 -17.59 -11.29
C VAL A 227 -0.32 -18.12 -12.73
N ARG A 228 -1.55 -18.17 -13.28
CA ARG A 228 -1.77 -18.51 -14.69
C ARG A 228 -1.31 -17.36 -15.59
N VAL A 229 -0.51 -17.68 -16.58
CA VAL A 229 0.08 -16.74 -17.54
C VAL A 229 -0.40 -17.09 -18.94
N GLN A 230 -0.77 -16.08 -19.73
CA GLN A 230 -1.14 -16.27 -21.13
C GLN A 230 0.03 -15.85 -22.01
N LEU A 231 0.48 -16.77 -22.89
CA LEU A 231 1.44 -16.48 -23.95
C LEU A 231 0.72 -15.78 -25.11
N LEU A 232 1.36 -14.78 -25.70
CA LEU A 232 0.78 -13.96 -26.77
C LEU A 232 1.28 -14.39 -28.15
N ASP A 233 2.54 -14.82 -28.23
CA ASP A 233 3.23 -15.10 -29.50
C ASP A 233 3.96 -16.45 -29.50
N SER A 234 4.56 -16.78 -30.63
CA SER A 234 5.40 -17.96 -30.82
C SER A 234 6.47 -17.71 -31.89
N PHE A 235 7.57 -18.48 -31.86
CA PHE A 235 8.61 -18.41 -32.89
C PHE A 235 8.33 -19.40 -34.03
N ASN A 236 8.15 -18.89 -35.26
CA ASN A 236 8.01 -19.71 -36.45
C ASN A 236 9.39 -20.10 -37.00
N THR A 237 9.90 -21.26 -36.57
CA THR A 237 11.23 -21.77 -36.96
C THR A 237 11.31 -22.23 -38.42
N THR A 238 10.20 -22.23 -39.15
CA THR A 238 10.05 -22.83 -40.49
C THR A 238 9.75 -21.84 -41.62
N ALA A 239 9.48 -20.57 -41.29
CA ALA A 239 9.16 -19.55 -42.28
C ALA A 239 10.33 -19.31 -43.27
N PRO A 240 10.06 -19.16 -44.58
CA PRO A 240 11.07 -18.71 -45.52
C PRO A 240 11.42 -17.23 -45.26
N PRO A 241 12.68 -16.80 -45.46
CA PRO A 241 13.06 -15.41 -45.29
C PRO A 241 12.30 -14.51 -46.28
N GLN A 242 11.57 -13.53 -45.74
CA GLN A 242 10.78 -12.58 -46.53
C GLN A 242 11.70 -11.65 -47.34
N GLN A 243 11.40 -11.49 -48.63
CA GLN A 243 12.22 -10.72 -49.59
C GLN A 243 11.84 -9.23 -49.66
N TYR A 244 11.52 -8.61 -48.52
CA TYR A 244 11.26 -7.17 -48.43
C TYR A 244 12.03 -6.56 -47.26
N THR A 245 12.50 -5.33 -47.41
CA THR A 245 13.26 -4.62 -46.39
C THR A 245 12.35 -4.17 -45.24
N ASP A 246 12.67 -4.56 -44.01
CA ASP A 246 12.02 -4.04 -42.80
C ASP A 246 13.11 -3.43 -41.91
N GLY A 247 13.09 -2.10 -41.79
CA GLY A 247 14.05 -1.36 -41.00
C GLY A 247 13.86 -1.50 -39.48
N SER A 248 12.77 -2.10 -38.98
CA SER A 248 12.41 -2.10 -37.55
C SER A 248 13.55 -2.59 -36.66
N ALA A 249 14.21 -3.69 -37.02
CA ALA A 249 15.34 -4.21 -36.27
C ALA A 249 16.57 -3.29 -36.30
N TYR A 250 16.88 -2.67 -37.45
CA TYR A 250 18.00 -1.73 -37.60
C TYR A 250 17.76 -0.43 -36.81
N TYR A 251 16.57 0.15 -36.94
CA TYR A 251 16.20 1.37 -36.24
C TYR A 251 16.13 1.14 -34.72
N MET A 252 15.43 0.10 -34.26
CA MET A 252 15.35 -0.20 -32.82
C MET A 252 16.74 -0.50 -32.21
N ALA A 253 17.58 -1.28 -32.89
CA ALA A 253 18.95 -1.52 -32.42
C ALA A 253 19.77 -0.23 -32.31
N ARG A 254 19.64 0.67 -33.29
CA ARG A 254 20.31 1.98 -33.27
C ARG A 254 19.81 2.86 -32.12
N ALA A 255 18.51 2.85 -31.87
CA ALA A 255 17.89 3.60 -30.78
C ALA A 255 18.43 3.12 -29.42
N LEU A 256 18.49 1.80 -29.22
CA LEU A 256 19.04 1.15 -28.02
C LEU A 256 20.53 1.46 -27.80
N ASP A 257 21.35 1.43 -28.87
CA ASP A 257 22.79 1.70 -28.82
C ASP A 257 23.13 3.16 -28.46
N ASN A 258 22.27 4.12 -28.84
CA ASN A 258 22.59 5.56 -28.76
C ASN A 258 21.80 6.36 -27.71
N PHE A 259 20.60 5.93 -27.31
CA PHE A 259 19.70 6.74 -26.47
C PHE A 259 19.49 6.21 -25.04
N ASP A 260 20.28 5.21 -24.59
CA ASP A 260 20.15 4.62 -23.23
C ASP A 260 18.75 4.04 -22.98
N MET A 261 18.15 3.49 -24.05
CA MET A 261 16.77 3.03 -24.08
C MET A 261 16.59 1.62 -23.49
N ARG A 262 15.36 1.35 -23.04
CA ARG A 262 14.94 0.02 -22.55
C ARG A 262 14.59 -0.87 -23.74
N PHE A 263 14.94 -2.16 -23.65
CA PHE A 263 14.60 -3.15 -24.67
C PHE A 263 13.07 -3.35 -24.75
N PRO A 264 12.49 -3.46 -25.97
CA PRO A 264 11.09 -3.85 -26.15
C PRO A 264 10.71 -5.16 -25.46
N PHE A 265 9.43 -5.30 -25.10
CA PHE A 265 8.97 -6.50 -24.41
C PHE A 265 9.10 -7.74 -25.32
N GLY A 266 9.75 -8.79 -24.82
CA GLY A 266 10.12 -9.94 -25.63
C GLY A 266 11.50 -9.87 -26.28
N VAL A 267 12.35 -8.89 -25.98
CA VAL A 267 13.76 -8.88 -26.41
C VAL A 267 14.71 -8.40 -25.29
N THR A 268 15.96 -8.84 -25.37
CA THR A 268 17.10 -8.44 -24.54
C THR A 268 18.33 -8.27 -25.43
N LYS A 269 19.47 -7.88 -24.85
CA LYS A 269 20.75 -7.77 -25.55
C LYS A 269 21.23 -9.08 -26.19
N ASP A 270 20.93 -10.23 -25.60
CA ASP A 270 21.53 -11.52 -25.97
C ASP A 270 20.56 -12.51 -26.63
N LEU A 271 19.24 -12.32 -26.44
CA LEU A 271 18.17 -13.18 -26.96
C LEU A 271 16.83 -12.44 -27.06
N SER A 272 15.92 -12.93 -27.90
CA SER A 272 14.49 -12.58 -27.83
C SER A 272 13.66 -13.73 -27.29
N TYR A 273 12.54 -13.43 -26.61
CA TYR A 273 11.72 -14.39 -25.87
C TYR A 273 10.23 -14.13 -26.10
N GLN A 274 9.38 -15.17 -26.01
CA GLN A 274 7.93 -15.02 -26.19
C GLN A 274 7.34 -14.03 -25.17
N THR A 275 6.44 -13.16 -25.61
CA THR A 275 5.72 -12.23 -24.72
C THR A 275 4.52 -12.90 -24.05
N PHE A 276 4.21 -12.40 -22.86
CA PHE A 276 3.23 -12.99 -21.97
C PHE A 276 2.58 -11.94 -21.06
N LYS A 277 1.44 -12.29 -20.46
CA LYS A 277 0.69 -11.44 -19.53
C LYS A 277 -0.02 -12.27 -18.46
N PHE A 278 -0.52 -11.63 -17.40
CA PHE A 278 -1.38 -12.32 -16.43
C PHE A 278 -2.66 -12.85 -17.10
N GLY A 279 -2.95 -14.16 -16.96
CA GLY A 279 -4.05 -14.84 -17.66
C GLY A 279 -5.47 -14.44 -17.24
N ASN A 280 -5.62 -13.45 -16.37
CA ASN A 280 -6.88 -12.83 -15.97
C ASN A 280 -6.95 -11.33 -16.34
N GLY A 281 -6.09 -10.82 -17.24
CA GLY A 281 -6.11 -9.41 -17.65
C GLY A 281 -5.19 -9.08 -18.83
N THR A 282 -4.96 -7.78 -19.04
CA THR A 282 -4.02 -7.23 -20.04
C THR A 282 -2.65 -6.86 -19.44
N ALA A 283 -2.49 -6.95 -18.11
CA ALA A 283 -1.31 -6.46 -17.40
C ALA A 283 -0.09 -7.39 -17.51
N ARG A 284 1.07 -6.76 -17.62
CA ARG A 284 2.42 -7.30 -17.38
C ARG A 284 2.73 -7.38 -15.87
N GLY A 285 3.93 -7.82 -15.51
CA GLY A 285 4.46 -7.70 -14.15
C GLY A 285 4.63 -6.25 -13.70
N SER A 286 5.11 -6.06 -12.46
CA SER A 286 5.34 -4.72 -11.88
C SER A 286 6.51 -4.72 -10.90
N THR A 287 7.12 -3.56 -10.62
CA THR A 287 8.24 -3.43 -9.67
C THR A 287 7.90 -3.90 -8.24
N GLY A 288 6.64 -3.77 -7.84
CA GLY A 288 6.11 -4.30 -6.56
C GLY A 288 5.70 -5.77 -6.57
N ALA A 289 5.41 -6.33 -7.76
CA ALA A 289 5.00 -7.71 -7.99
C ALA A 289 5.46 -8.17 -9.40
N PRO A 290 6.74 -8.56 -9.56
CA PRO A 290 7.27 -9.07 -10.83
C PRO A 290 6.69 -10.44 -11.14
N LEU A 291 6.70 -10.81 -12.43
CA LEU A 291 6.15 -12.05 -12.97
C LEU A 291 7.25 -12.89 -13.62
N THR A 292 7.59 -14.02 -12.99
CA THR A 292 8.61 -14.96 -13.47
C THR A 292 7.98 -16.11 -14.24
N VAL A 293 8.42 -16.35 -15.48
CA VAL A 293 7.82 -17.34 -16.41
C VAL A 293 8.90 -18.04 -17.22
N VAL A 294 8.76 -19.36 -17.44
CA VAL A 294 9.58 -20.11 -18.39
C VAL A 294 8.92 -20.13 -19.77
N VAL A 295 9.60 -19.58 -20.77
CA VAL A 295 9.11 -19.39 -22.14
C VAL A 295 10.15 -19.83 -23.17
N ASP A 296 9.81 -19.89 -24.46
CA ASP A 296 10.82 -20.06 -25.51
C ASP A 296 11.59 -18.76 -25.77
N GLY A 297 12.90 -18.90 -25.98
CA GLY A 297 13.82 -17.84 -26.40
C GLY A 297 14.54 -18.23 -27.70
N TYR A 298 14.60 -17.29 -28.64
CA TYR A 298 15.39 -17.35 -29.86
C TYR A 298 16.80 -16.81 -29.62
N PHE A 299 17.78 -17.55 -30.12
CA PHE A 299 19.20 -17.26 -30.07
C PHE A 299 19.78 -17.30 -31.48
N SER A 300 20.73 -16.41 -31.76
CA SER A 300 21.44 -16.34 -33.04
C SER A 300 22.92 -16.11 -32.82
N LYS A 301 23.78 -16.93 -33.42
CA LYS A 301 25.24 -16.82 -33.29
C LYS A 301 25.93 -16.88 -34.64
N MET A 302 26.71 -15.86 -34.94
CA MET A 302 27.64 -15.82 -36.07
C MET A 302 29.01 -16.39 -35.65
N GLU A 303 29.66 -17.16 -36.53
CA GLU A 303 31.04 -17.62 -36.37
C GLU A 303 31.81 -17.38 -37.67
N CYS A 304 33.07 -16.93 -37.56
CA CYS A 304 33.90 -16.50 -38.69
C CYS A 304 35.30 -17.12 -38.64
N LEU A 305 35.88 -17.37 -39.82
CA LEU A 305 37.31 -17.64 -40.02
C LEU A 305 37.97 -16.47 -40.74
N LYS A 306 39.17 -16.09 -40.30
CA LYS A 306 40.02 -15.08 -40.96
C LYS A 306 40.91 -15.72 -42.02
N MET A 307 41.13 -14.99 -43.11
CA MET A 307 42.02 -15.42 -44.21
C MET A 307 43.46 -15.59 -43.71
N GLU A 308 44.08 -16.71 -44.04
CA GLU A 308 45.48 -17.02 -43.73
C GLU A 308 46.44 -16.51 -44.81
N SER A 309 46.11 -16.74 -46.08
CA SER A 309 46.85 -16.22 -47.24
C SER A 309 45.97 -16.12 -48.49
N TYR A 310 46.45 -15.43 -49.53
CA TYR A 310 45.79 -15.32 -50.82
C TYR A 310 46.76 -15.45 -52.00
N THR A 311 46.25 -15.84 -53.17
CA THR A 311 46.97 -15.75 -54.45
C THR A 311 46.09 -15.08 -55.49
N ALA A 312 46.54 -13.98 -56.09
CA ALA A 312 45.78 -13.15 -57.03
C ALA A 312 46.43 -13.09 -58.43
N SER A 313 45.61 -12.92 -59.47
CA SER A 313 46.08 -12.67 -60.85
C SER A 313 46.49 -11.21 -61.09
N GLU A 314 47.35 -10.95 -62.08
CA GLU A 314 47.65 -9.56 -62.48
C GLU A 314 46.41 -8.90 -63.12
N PRO A 315 45.97 -7.70 -62.69
CA PRO A 315 44.76 -7.10 -63.22
C PRO A 315 44.80 -6.82 -64.74
N THR A 316 43.79 -7.33 -65.46
CA THR A 316 43.63 -7.22 -66.91
C THR A 316 42.65 -6.11 -67.29
N VAL A 317 42.91 -5.35 -68.35
CA VAL A 317 42.02 -4.26 -68.81
C VAL A 317 40.82 -4.84 -69.55
N THR A 318 39.61 -4.38 -69.24
CA THR A 318 38.38 -4.77 -69.96
C THR A 318 37.77 -3.63 -70.76
N ASN A 319 37.36 -2.53 -70.11
CA ASN A 319 36.75 -1.37 -70.77
C ASN A 319 37.11 -0.08 -70.03
N LEU A 320 37.43 1.00 -70.76
CA LEU A 320 37.56 2.40 -70.32
C LEU A 320 37.67 2.62 -68.78
N ASN A 321 38.87 2.38 -68.24
CA ASN A 321 39.27 2.49 -66.83
C ASN A 321 38.86 1.36 -65.86
N TYR A 322 38.21 0.29 -66.31
CA TYR A 322 37.99 -0.93 -65.52
C TYR A 322 39.06 -2.00 -65.76
N TYR A 323 39.50 -2.61 -64.67
CA TYR A 323 40.39 -3.79 -64.68
C TYR A 323 39.72 -4.96 -63.94
N THR A 324 39.87 -6.18 -64.47
CA THR A 324 39.40 -7.44 -63.89
C THR A 324 40.54 -8.27 -63.32
N PHE A 325 40.25 -9.03 -62.26
CA PHE A 325 41.20 -9.90 -61.56
C PHE A 325 40.48 -11.05 -60.87
N ASP A 326 41.24 -12.09 -60.53
CA ASP A 326 40.79 -13.27 -59.80
C ASP A 326 41.65 -13.42 -58.53
N VAL A 327 41.05 -13.88 -57.42
CA VAL A 327 41.76 -14.14 -56.16
C VAL A 327 41.32 -15.47 -55.54
N ASP A 328 42.26 -16.38 -55.37
CA ASP A 328 42.10 -17.56 -54.51
C ASP A 328 42.41 -17.15 -53.05
N LEU A 329 41.48 -17.42 -52.14
CA LEU A 329 41.63 -17.19 -50.70
C LEU A 329 41.84 -18.53 -49.97
N THR A 330 42.66 -18.52 -48.92
CA THR A 330 42.88 -19.67 -48.02
C THR A 330 42.47 -19.33 -46.59
N PHE A 331 41.84 -20.28 -45.92
CA PHE A 331 41.28 -20.16 -44.57
C PHE A 331 41.71 -21.38 -43.73
N PRO A 332 41.94 -21.21 -42.41
CA PRO A 332 42.55 -22.24 -41.57
C PRO A 332 41.65 -23.47 -41.40
N GLY A 333 42.12 -24.61 -41.93
CA GLY A 333 41.41 -25.89 -41.87
C GLY A 333 40.21 -26.00 -42.83
N CYS A 334 40.34 -25.41 -44.02
CA CYS A 334 39.42 -25.62 -45.14
C CYS A 334 40.12 -26.39 -46.26
N ASP A 335 39.51 -27.48 -46.74
CA ASP A 335 40.14 -28.39 -47.71
C ASP A 335 40.22 -27.81 -49.14
N ALA A 336 39.41 -26.78 -49.42
CA ALA A 336 39.34 -26.10 -50.71
C ALA A 336 39.69 -24.60 -50.58
N ARG A 337 40.35 -24.07 -51.61
CA ARG A 337 40.50 -22.62 -51.80
C ARG A 337 39.14 -22.00 -52.12
N VAL A 338 38.93 -20.76 -51.68
CA VAL A 338 37.72 -19.98 -51.95
C VAL A 338 38.01 -18.96 -53.05
N PRO A 339 37.49 -19.14 -54.29
CA PRO A 339 37.84 -18.30 -55.42
C PRO A 339 36.87 -17.11 -55.60
N VAL A 340 37.44 -15.91 -55.72
CA VAL A 340 36.74 -14.67 -56.10
C VAL A 340 37.08 -14.39 -57.57
N VAL A 341 36.18 -14.74 -58.48
CA VAL A 341 36.44 -14.82 -59.94
C VAL A 341 35.84 -13.63 -60.69
N SER A 342 36.55 -13.13 -61.71
CA SER A 342 36.11 -12.06 -62.62
C SER A 342 35.67 -10.76 -61.93
N ASN A 343 36.24 -10.48 -60.75
CA ASN A 343 35.98 -9.29 -59.96
C ASN A 343 36.64 -8.06 -60.61
N ARG A 344 36.16 -6.84 -60.34
CA ARG A 344 36.55 -5.61 -61.06
C ARG A 344 36.86 -4.42 -60.16
N ILE A 345 37.82 -3.60 -60.58
CA ILE A 345 38.09 -2.26 -60.03
C ILE A 345 37.95 -1.19 -61.10
N MET A 346 37.53 0.00 -60.68
CA MET A 346 37.65 1.23 -61.45
C MET A 346 38.98 1.92 -61.07
N TRP A 347 39.81 2.22 -62.07
CA TRP A 347 41.16 2.76 -61.89
C TRP A 347 41.34 4.08 -62.65
N ASN A 348 41.22 5.20 -61.95
CA ASN A 348 41.30 6.54 -62.53
C ASN A 348 42.70 7.14 -62.37
N LYS A 349 43.44 7.26 -63.50
CA LYS A 349 44.82 7.76 -63.55
C LYS A 349 44.97 9.16 -62.92
N ASN A 350 44.01 10.05 -63.16
CA ASN A 350 44.04 11.43 -62.69
C ASN A 350 43.85 11.56 -61.16
N LYS A 351 43.33 10.52 -60.49
CA LYS A 351 43.29 10.40 -59.02
C LYS A 351 44.60 9.83 -58.49
N THR A 352 45.17 8.82 -59.15
CA THR A 352 46.41 8.17 -58.72
C THR A 352 47.64 9.09 -58.82
N GLU A 353 47.65 10.05 -59.75
CA GLU A 353 48.67 11.11 -59.83
C GLU A 353 48.64 12.08 -58.62
N ARG A 354 47.56 12.06 -57.81
CA ARG A 354 47.42 12.79 -56.55
C ARG A 354 47.73 11.93 -55.32
N GLY A 355 48.12 10.67 -55.51
CA GLY A 355 48.36 9.70 -54.43
C GLY A 355 47.11 9.00 -53.89
N GLU A 356 45.93 9.20 -54.50
CA GLU A 356 44.70 8.51 -54.10
C GLU A 356 44.75 7.01 -54.49
N THR A 357 44.31 6.12 -53.60
CA THR A 357 44.21 4.67 -53.85
C THR A 357 42.77 4.23 -54.12
N ALA A 358 42.57 3.05 -54.73
CA ALA A 358 41.26 2.52 -55.08
C ALA A 358 40.89 1.30 -54.22
N GLY A 359 39.62 1.16 -53.86
CA GLY A 359 39.10 0.02 -53.09
C GLY A 359 38.16 -0.87 -53.92
N ASN A 360 38.13 -2.15 -53.59
CA ASN A 360 37.12 -3.12 -54.02
C ASN A 360 36.59 -3.85 -52.79
N TRP A 361 35.27 -3.95 -52.68
CA TRP A 361 34.57 -4.56 -51.58
C TRP A 361 33.57 -5.56 -52.15
N VAL A 362 33.87 -6.86 -52.04
CA VAL A 362 32.96 -7.95 -52.42
C VAL A 362 32.29 -8.50 -51.18
N VAL A 363 30.98 -8.56 -51.28
CA VAL A 363 30.03 -8.83 -50.22
C VAL A 363 28.93 -9.70 -50.82
N ASN A 364 28.46 -10.70 -50.07
CA ASN A 364 27.41 -11.62 -50.49
C ASN A 364 27.81 -12.59 -51.63
N MET A 365 29.00 -13.18 -51.55
CA MET A 365 29.31 -14.41 -52.29
C MET A 365 29.07 -15.61 -51.36
N THR A 366 27.94 -16.30 -51.55
CA THR A 366 27.65 -17.57 -50.85
C THR A 366 28.42 -18.71 -51.50
N VAL A 367 29.36 -19.31 -50.76
CA VAL A 367 30.35 -20.27 -51.31
C VAL A 367 29.95 -21.74 -51.06
N GLY A 368 28.74 -21.99 -50.55
CA GLY A 368 28.30 -23.30 -50.09
C GLY A 368 28.89 -23.65 -48.72
N MET A 369 29.67 -24.73 -48.63
CA MET A 369 30.33 -25.18 -47.39
C MET A 369 31.79 -25.64 -47.64
N PRO A 370 32.72 -24.74 -48.03
CA PRO A 370 34.12 -25.09 -48.27
C PRO A 370 34.93 -25.44 -47.00
N CYS A 371 34.46 -25.03 -45.81
CA CYS A 371 35.18 -25.21 -44.54
C CYS A 371 34.43 -26.15 -43.59
N PRO A 372 34.99 -27.31 -43.20
CA PRO A 372 34.38 -28.22 -42.22
C PRO A 372 34.49 -27.74 -40.76
N ASN A 373 35.42 -26.82 -40.47
CA ASN A 373 35.63 -26.23 -39.14
C ASN A 373 34.55 -25.22 -38.71
N LEU A 374 33.76 -24.70 -39.67
CA LEU A 374 32.60 -23.86 -39.39
C LEU A 374 31.33 -24.72 -39.29
N PRO A 375 30.31 -24.27 -38.53
CA PRO A 375 28.99 -24.89 -38.53
C PRO A 375 28.42 -25.12 -39.94
N ARG A 376 27.56 -26.14 -40.04
CA ARG A 376 26.98 -26.62 -41.31
C ARG A 376 25.46 -26.59 -41.30
N GLN A 377 24.86 -25.71 -40.49
CA GLN A 377 23.42 -25.45 -40.46
C GLN A 377 23.01 -24.63 -41.70
N ASN A 378 23.75 -23.55 -41.97
CA ASN A 378 23.51 -22.62 -43.06
C ASN A 378 24.71 -22.58 -44.03
N ASN A 379 24.57 -21.84 -45.14
CA ASN A 379 25.68 -21.61 -46.06
C ASN A 379 26.79 -20.76 -45.41
N GLN A 380 27.99 -20.82 -46.00
CA GLN A 380 29.13 -20.00 -45.64
C GLN A 380 29.22 -18.81 -46.61
N SER A 381 29.28 -17.60 -46.04
CA SER A 381 29.21 -16.32 -46.75
C SER A 381 30.52 -15.56 -46.60
N LEU A 382 31.03 -15.03 -47.73
CA LEU A 382 32.34 -14.40 -47.83
C LEU A 382 32.25 -12.87 -47.82
N TYR A 383 33.15 -12.26 -47.04
CA TYR A 383 33.49 -10.83 -47.11
C TYR A 383 34.93 -10.69 -47.56
N TYR A 384 35.14 -9.85 -48.57
CA TYR A 384 36.44 -9.62 -49.17
C TYR A 384 36.62 -8.13 -49.43
N ALA A 385 37.74 -7.57 -49.00
CA ALA A 385 38.10 -6.19 -49.22
C ALA A 385 39.55 -6.11 -49.71
N ALA A 386 39.82 -5.33 -50.76
CA ALA A 386 41.16 -5.12 -51.27
C ALA A 386 41.42 -3.66 -51.66
N ARG A 387 42.60 -3.16 -51.29
CA ARG A 387 43.09 -1.81 -51.61
C ARG A 387 44.15 -1.89 -52.71
N PHE A 388 44.09 -0.97 -53.67
CA PHE A 388 44.92 -0.96 -54.87
C PHE A 388 45.69 0.34 -55.03
N GLY A 389 46.98 0.21 -55.32
CA GLY A 389 47.93 1.30 -55.54
C GLY A 389 48.62 1.20 -56.90
N PRO A 390 49.44 2.20 -57.27
CA PRO A 390 50.20 2.18 -58.51
C PRO A 390 51.20 1.02 -58.52
N SER A 391 51.19 0.19 -59.57
CA SER A 391 52.11 -0.94 -59.68
C SER A 391 53.56 -0.50 -59.82
N ALA A 392 54.47 -1.11 -59.05
CA ALA A 392 55.91 -0.86 -59.11
C ALA A 392 56.51 -1.14 -60.51
N LYS A 393 55.85 -1.96 -61.35
CA LYS A 393 56.24 -2.19 -62.75
C LYS A 393 55.77 -1.08 -63.70
N ASN A 394 54.66 -0.41 -63.39
CA ASN A 394 54.00 0.59 -64.23
C ASN A 394 52.94 1.34 -63.40
N SER A 395 53.20 2.59 -63.02
CA SER A 395 52.30 3.40 -62.19
C SER A 395 50.91 3.63 -62.78
N SER A 396 50.74 3.50 -64.10
CA SER A 396 49.44 3.63 -64.77
C SER A 396 48.53 2.39 -64.65
N ARG A 397 49.02 1.29 -64.05
CA ARG A 397 48.27 0.07 -63.74
C ARG A 397 48.08 -0.11 -62.21
N PRO A 398 46.95 -0.69 -61.78
CA PRO A 398 46.75 -1.08 -60.39
C PRO A 398 47.60 -2.29 -59.99
N ALA A 399 47.96 -2.36 -58.72
CA ALA A 399 48.44 -3.54 -58.01
C ALA A 399 47.82 -3.58 -56.61
N PHE A 400 47.67 -4.78 -56.05
CA PHE A 400 47.22 -4.96 -54.67
C PHE A 400 48.22 -4.33 -53.67
N LEU A 401 47.70 -3.64 -52.66
CA LEU A 401 48.45 -3.17 -51.50
C LEU A 401 48.11 -4.02 -50.27
N ASP A 402 46.82 -4.11 -49.97
CA ASP A 402 46.27 -4.80 -48.81
C ASP A 402 45.06 -5.64 -49.27
N VAL A 403 44.90 -6.82 -48.69
CA VAL A 403 43.78 -7.73 -48.92
C VAL A 403 43.36 -8.30 -47.59
N ALA A 404 42.07 -8.26 -47.30
CA ALA A 404 41.46 -8.90 -46.13
C ALA A 404 40.23 -9.69 -46.57
N ALA A 405 40.00 -10.82 -45.91
CA ALA A 405 38.78 -11.59 -46.08
C ALA A 405 38.41 -12.37 -44.82
N VAL A 406 37.12 -12.48 -44.56
CA VAL A 406 36.57 -13.37 -43.53
C VAL A 406 35.41 -14.17 -44.10
N LEU A 407 35.34 -15.45 -43.75
CA LEU A 407 34.30 -16.38 -44.17
C LEU A 407 33.48 -16.75 -42.93
N CYS A 408 32.17 -16.51 -42.97
CA CYS A 408 31.31 -16.67 -41.79
C CYS A 408 30.09 -17.55 -42.05
N THR A 409 29.49 -18.07 -40.99
CA THR A 409 28.20 -18.77 -41.02
C THR A 409 27.39 -18.48 -39.74
N SER A 410 26.07 -18.62 -39.85
CA SER A 410 25.11 -18.43 -38.76
C SER A 410 24.67 -19.76 -38.16
N THR A 411 24.33 -19.73 -36.87
CA THR A 411 23.69 -20.82 -36.13
C THR A 411 22.58 -20.23 -35.28
N ASP A 412 21.34 -20.53 -35.65
CA ASP A 412 20.14 -19.93 -35.08
C ASP A 412 19.26 -21.04 -34.48
N TRP A 413 18.84 -20.89 -33.23
CA TRP A 413 18.06 -21.91 -32.50
C TRP A 413 17.08 -21.30 -31.50
N VAL A 414 16.05 -22.07 -31.15
CA VAL A 414 15.12 -21.77 -30.05
C VAL A 414 15.39 -22.73 -28.88
N SER A 415 15.29 -22.23 -27.65
CA SER A 415 15.45 -22.99 -26.40
C SER A 415 14.71 -22.34 -25.23
N LYS A 416 14.43 -23.05 -24.15
CA LYS A 416 13.70 -22.48 -23.00
C LYS A 416 14.57 -21.52 -22.17
N VAL A 417 13.95 -20.43 -21.72
CA VAL A 417 14.53 -19.38 -20.88
C VAL A 417 13.57 -19.02 -19.75
N GLU A 418 14.10 -18.62 -18.59
CA GLU A 418 13.30 -18.05 -17.50
C GLU A 418 13.37 -16.52 -17.56
N VAL A 419 12.23 -15.86 -17.65
CA VAL A 419 12.10 -14.40 -17.77
C VAL A 419 11.41 -13.85 -16.53
N VAL A 420 12.03 -12.87 -15.88
CA VAL A 420 11.46 -12.08 -14.79
C VAL A 420 11.00 -10.74 -15.36
N ASP A 421 9.69 -10.57 -15.56
CA ASP A 421 9.08 -9.31 -16.00
C ASP A 421 8.65 -8.47 -14.78
N ASP A 422 9.32 -7.35 -14.55
CA ASP A 422 8.94 -6.33 -13.56
C ASP A 422 8.08 -5.21 -14.17
N GLY A 423 7.62 -5.38 -15.43
CA GLY A 423 6.91 -4.36 -16.20
C GLY A 423 7.82 -3.29 -16.82
N VAL A 424 9.10 -3.24 -16.43
CA VAL A 424 10.02 -2.12 -16.68
C VAL A 424 11.25 -2.55 -17.49
N ASN A 425 12.04 -3.48 -16.97
CA ASN A 425 13.29 -4.00 -17.55
C ASN A 425 13.34 -5.53 -17.35
N PRO A 426 12.66 -6.33 -18.20
CA PRO A 426 12.60 -7.78 -18.02
C PRO A 426 13.97 -8.44 -18.11
N ILE A 427 14.28 -9.29 -17.13
CA ILE A 427 15.54 -10.03 -17.07
C ILE A 427 15.30 -11.45 -17.58
N ALA A 428 15.88 -11.79 -18.73
CA ALA A 428 15.89 -13.16 -19.25
C ALA A 428 17.16 -13.91 -18.79
N THR A 429 16.99 -15.15 -18.36
CA THR A 429 18.08 -16.04 -17.93
C THR A 429 18.03 -17.35 -18.71
N VAL A 430 19.21 -17.84 -19.12
CA VAL A 430 19.33 -19.05 -19.94
C VAL A 430 19.34 -20.28 -19.03
N LEU A 431 18.40 -21.19 -19.25
CA LEU A 431 18.34 -22.45 -18.52
C LEU A 431 19.33 -23.46 -19.12
N ASN A 432 20.08 -24.15 -18.26
CA ASN A 432 21.00 -25.21 -18.68
C ASN A 432 20.23 -26.47 -19.12
N ASP A 433 20.92 -27.32 -19.90
CA ASP A 433 20.48 -28.64 -20.35
C ASP A 433 19.14 -28.69 -21.11
N GLN A 434 18.72 -27.55 -21.68
CA GLN A 434 17.52 -27.45 -22.50
C GLN A 434 17.76 -27.89 -23.95
N VAL A 435 16.70 -28.42 -24.59
CA VAL A 435 16.70 -28.77 -26.01
C VAL A 435 16.88 -27.51 -26.85
N LYS A 436 17.77 -27.57 -27.85
CA LYS A 436 17.94 -26.53 -28.88
C LYS A 436 17.29 -27.00 -30.18
N THR A 437 16.19 -26.36 -30.58
CA THR A 437 15.55 -26.63 -31.87
C THR A 437 16.11 -25.67 -32.93
N PRO A 438 16.75 -26.15 -34.00
CA PRO A 438 17.34 -25.28 -35.02
C PRO A 438 16.27 -24.51 -35.80
N VAL A 439 16.63 -23.32 -36.27
CA VAL A 439 15.80 -22.45 -37.11
C VAL A 439 16.28 -22.55 -38.57
N ASN A 440 15.33 -22.54 -39.51
CA ASN A 440 15.58 -22.74 -40.95
C ASN A 440 15.84 -21.44 -41.74
N SER A 441 15.79 -20.29 -41.09
CA SER A 441 16.21 -18.99 -41.65
C SER A 441 17.66 -18.69 -41.27
N ASP A 442 18.46 -18.24 -42.22
CA ASP A 442 19.84 -17.81 -41.99
C ASP A 442 19.90 -16.32 -41.60
N LEU A 443 20.44 -16.01 -40.41
CA LEU A 443 20.71 -14.65 -39.94
C LEU A 443 21.37 -13.74 -41.00
N TRP A 444 22.28 -14.26 -41.84
CA TRP A 444 22.88 -13.47 -42.93
C TRP A 444 21.83 -12.91 -43.89
N THR A 445 20.85 -13.73 -44.28
CA THR A 445 19.75 -13.32 -45.16
C THR A 445 18.82 -12.32 -44.49
N MET A 446 18.55 -12.50 -43.19
CA MET A 446 17.71 -11.58 -42.41
C MET A 446 18.38 -10.21 -42.26
N LEU A 447 19.68 -10.17 -41.95
CA LEU A 447 20.46 -8.93 -41.86
C LEU A 447 20.48 -8.15 -43.18
N ASN A 448 20.52 -8.82 -44.33
CA ASN A 448 20.45 -8.16 -45.63
C ASN A 448 19.12 -7.42 -45.85
N TRP A 449 18.00 -8.01 -45.41
CA TRP A 449 16.66 -7.40 -45.51
C TRP A 449 16.25 -6.62 -44.26
N ALA A 450 17.20 -6.34 -43.35
CA ALA A 450 16.98 -5.53 -42.15
C ALA A 450 17.56 -4.12 -42.26
N MET A 451 18.58 -3.93 -43.11
CA MET A 451 19.28 -2.65 -43.20
C MET A 451 18.75 -1.84 -44.38
N PRO A 452 18.21 -0.62 -44.14
CA PRO A 452 17.83 0.29 -45.21
C PRO A 452 19.07 0.77 -45.98
N GLU A 453 18.89 1.43 -47.12
CA GLU A 453 20.00 2.00 -47.89
C GLU A 453 20.83 2.99 -47.07
N ALA A 454 20.16 3.83 -46.28
CA ALA A 454 20.80 4.73 -45.31
C ALA A 454 21.58 4.00 -44.19
N GLY A 455 21.33 2.71 -43.98
CA GLY A 455 22.08 1.80 -43.10
C GLY A 455 23.25 1.06 -43.77
N GLY A 456 23.52 1.30 -45.05
CA GLY A 456 24.78 0.93 -45.71
C GLY A 456 24.79 -0.36 -46.53
N LEU A 457 23.63 -0.98 -46.76
CA LEU A 457 23.43 -2.13 -47.66
C LEU A 457 24.37 -3.31 -47.37
N TRP A 458 24.05 -4.04 -46.30
CA TRP A 458 24.78 -5.19 -45.74
C TRP A 458 25.27 -6.25 -46.74
N GLY A 459 24.48 -6.55 -47.79
CA GLY A 459 24.83 -7.52 -48.83
C GLY A 459 25.31 -6.92 -50.16
N SER A 460 25.59 -5.62 -50.24
CA SER A 460 25.97 -4.95 -51.49
C SER A 460 27.49 -4.90 -51.69
N SER A 461 27.96 -5.30 -52.88
CA SER A 461 29.35 -5.16 -53.32
C SER A 461 29.59 -3.79 -53.97
N ALA A 462 30.76 -3.18 -53.77
CA ALA A 462 31.09 -1.86 -54.29
C ALA A 462 32.53 -1.71 -54.80
N THR A 463 32.72 -0.74 -55.70
CA THR A 463 34.02 -0.40 -56.32
C THR A 463 34.31 1.09 -56.17
N GLY A 464 35.40 1.44 -55.51
CA GLY A 464 35.76 2.83 -55.21
C GLY A 464 35.06 3.44 -53.99
N SER A 465 34.30 2.65 -53.23
CA SER A 465 33.67 3.01 -51.95
C SER A 465 33.66 1.80 -51.00
N VAL A 466 33.52 2.05 -49.70
CA VAL A 466 33.42 1.01 -48.65
C VAL A 466 31.97 0.54 -48.54
N ALA A 467 31.76 -0.78 -48.49
CA ALA A 467 30.43 -1.42 -48.48
C ALA A 467 30.37 -2.65 -47.55
N GLY A 468 29.18 -3.21 -47.36
CA GLY A 468 28.96 -4.37 -46.49
C GLY A 468 29.23 -4.08 -45.01
N PRO A 469 29.64 -5.09 -44.21
CA PRO A 469 29.65 -5.01 -42.74
C PRO A 469 30.35 -3.79 -42.14
N VAL A 470 31.52 -3.38 -42.67
CA VAL A 470 32.26 -2.21 -42.17
C VAL A 470 31.50 -0.91 -42.43
N ALA A 471 30.87 -0.80 -43.60
CA ALA A 471 30.08 0.35 -44.00
C ALA A 471 28.71 0.42 -43.30
N SER A 472 28.19 -0.72 -42.86
CA SER A 472 27.00 -0.81 -42.01
C SER A 472 27.31 -0.46 -40.56
N LEU A 473 28.36 -1.01 -39.95
CA LEU A 473 28.71 -0.73 -38.55
C LEU A 473 29.04 0.75 -38.31
N ALA A 474 29.84 1.38 -39.18
CA ALA A 474 30.19 2.79 -39.05
C ALA A 474 28.95 3.69 -39.14
N ARG A 475 28.03 3.39 -40.08
CA ARG A 475 26.75 4.10 -40.20
C ARG A 475 25.86 3.88 -38.98
N PHE A 476 25.75 2.65 -38.48
CA PHE A 476 24.98 2.27 -37.30
C PHE A 476 25.39 3.10 -36.08
N ARG A 477 26.71 3.21 -35.83
CA ARG A 477 27.32 4.01 -34.75
C ARG A 477 27.29 5.53 -34.96
N GLY A 478 26.77 6.02 -36.09
CA GLY A 478 26.76 7.45 -36.40
C GLY A 478 28.14 8.07 -36.65
N GLU A 479 29.17 7.26 -36.93
CA GLU A 479 30.52 7.74 -37.24
C GLU A 479 30.46 8.67 -38.47
N SER A 480 31.12 9.84 -38.39
CA SER A 480 30.71 11.02 -39.17
C SER A 480 30.81 10.85 -40.70
N LEU A 481 29.77 11.33 -41.39
CA LEU A 481 29.63 11.21 -42.85
C LEU A 481 30.51 12.21 -43.64
N GLY A 482 31.34 13.02 -42.98
CA GLY A 482 32.03 14.21 -43.54
C GLY A 482 33.01 13.87 -44.65
N THR A 483 33.71 12.74 -44.48
CA THR A 483 34.17 11.94 -45.60
C THR A 483 33.70 10.51 -45.38
N GLY A 484 32.90 9.97 -46.30
CA GLY A 484 32.51 8.56 -46.23
C GLY A 484 33.75 7.67 -46.20
N LEU A 485 33.86 6.82 -45.18
CA LEU A 485 35.01 5.96 -44.79
C LEU A 485 36.14 5.97 -45.82
N ASN A 486 37.23 6.70 -45.52
CA ASN A 486 38.29 6.97 -46.49
C ASN A 486 38.84 5.66 -47.07
N VAL A 487 38.49 5.41 -48.33
CA VAL A 487 38.81 4.21 -49.11
C VAL A 487 40.32 3.97 -49.21
N SER A 488 41.15 4.98 -48.93
CA SER A 488 42.60 4.89 -48.89
C SER A 488 43.22 4.56 -47.52
N ASP A 489 42.47 4.53 -46.42
CA ASP A 489 43.00 4.08 -45.10
C ASP A 489 43.27 2.56 -45.14
N PRO A 490 44.52 2.10 -44.97
CA PRO A 490 44.83 0.67 -44.95
C PRO A 490 44.15 -0.10 -43.82
N LYS A 491 43.79 0.54 -42.69
CA LYS A 491 43.17 -0.15 -41.54
C LYS A 491 41.88 -0.86 -41.92
N LEU A 492 41.09 -0.27 -42.82
CA LEU A 492 39.80 -0.83 -43.27
C LEU A 492 39.98 -2.19 -43.98
N TYR A 493 41.16 -2.47 -44.50
CA TYR A 493 41.51 -3.69 -45.25
C TYR A 493 42.29 -4.67 -44.35
N THR A 494 41.80 -4.89 -43.13
CA THR A 494 42.34 -5.87 -42.17
C THR A 494 41.30 -6.93 -41.83
N ASN A 495 41.75 -8.17 -41.63
CA ASN A 495 40.87 -9.28 -41.27
C ASN A 495 40.12 -9.02 -39.95
N GLU A 496 40.81 -8.35 -39.01
CA GLU A 496 40.30 -7.97 -37.68
C GLU A 496 39.13 -6.99 -37.77
N ILE A 497 39.18 -6.00 -38.67
CA ILE A 497 38.09 -5.05 -38.85
C ILE A 497 36.90 -5.67 -39.59
N LEU A 498 37.14 -6.56 -40.56
CA LEU A 498 36.07 -7.35 -41.18
C LEU A 498 35.37 -8.27 -40.17
N GLU A 499 36.14 -9.04 -39.38
CA GLU A 499 35.64 -9.93 -38.33
C GLU A 499 34.83 -9.15 -37.28
N HIS A 500 35.41 -8.09 -36.71
CA HIS A 500 34.73 -7.24 -35.72
C HIS A 500 33.46 -6.59 -36.30
N ALA A 501 33.47 -6.14 -37.56
CA ALA A 501 32.31 -5.53 -38.19
C ALA A 501 31.16 -6.53 -38.40
N VAL A 502 31.47 -7.78 -38.80
CA VAL A 502 30.46 -8.84 -38.89
C VAL A 502 29.93 -9.22 -37.50
N MET A 503 30.81 -9.44 -36.53
CA MET A 503 30.43 -9.90 -35.19
C MET A 503 29.61 -8.85 -34.42
N ALA A 504 30.04 -7.58 -34.40
CA ALA A 504 29.32 -6.52 -33.69
C ALA A 504 27.92 -6.27 -34.29
N THR A 505 27.82 -6.23 -35.63
CA THR A 505 26.54 -5.96 -36.30
C THR A 505 25.56 -7.13 -36.15
N SER A 506 26.04 -8.38 -36.21
CA SER A 506 25.19 -9.56 -36.00
C SER A 506 24.75 -9.72 -34.54
N GLN A 507 25.59 -9.36 -33.56
CA GLN A 507 25.22 -9.32 -32.14
C GLN A 507 24.17 -8.24 -31.84
N ALA A 508 24.32 -7.03 -32.38
CA ALA A 508 23.39 -5.93 -32.13
C ALA A 508 21.98 -6.17 -32.72
N LEU A 509 21.89 -6.87 -33.86
CA LEU A 509 20.64 -7.05 -34.61
C LEU A 509 19.99 -8.42 -34.42
N GLY A 510 20.74 -9.48 -34.14
CA GLY A 510 20.26 -10.87 -34.09
C GLY A 510 19.02 -11.09 -33.20
N PRO A 511 19.04 -10.68 -31.92
CA PRO A 511 17.88 -10.78 -31.02
C PRO A 511 16.65 -10.03 -31.54
N LEU A 512 16.84 -8.84 -32.11
CA LEU A 512 15.79 -7.99 -32.67
C LEU A 512 15.23 -8.53 -33.99
N LEU A 513 16.01 -9.28 -34.77
CA LEU A 513 15.51 -10.01 -35.93
C LEU A 513 14.64 -11.19 -35.52
N GLY A 514 15.01 -11.92 -34.46
CA GLY A 514 14.11 -12.91 -33.84
C GLY A 514 12.79 -12.29 -33.38
N HIS A 515 12.87 -11.11 -32.77
CA HIS A 515 11.71 -10.35 -32.28
C HIS A 515 10.78 -9.86 -33.40
N TYR A 516 11.32 -9.26 -34.47
CA TYR A 516 10.52 -8.62 -35.53
C TYR A 516 10.21 -9.50 -36.75
N ARG A 517 10.96 -10.58 -37.01
CA ARG A 517 10.80 -11.41 -38.23
C ARG A 517 10.36 -12.85 -37.95
N LEU A 518 10.74 -13.43 -36.81
CA LEU A 518 10.47 -14.84 -36.51
C LEU A 518 9.31 -15.04 -35.52
N ARG A 519 8.91 -13.99 -34.82
CA ARG A 519 7.72 -13.96 -33.98
C ARG A 519 6.44 -13.93 -34.82
N ALA A 520 5.47 -14.73 -34.44
CA ALA A 520 4.10 -14.67 -34.95
C ALA A 520 3.12 -14.70 -33.78
N ASP A 521 2.11 -13.82 -33.80
CA ASP A 521 1.03 -13.81 -32.83
C ASP A 521 0.28 -15.14 -32.85
N ASN A 522 -0.05 -15.63 -31.66
CA ASN A 522 -0.61 -16.97 -31.50
C ASN A 522 -2.13 -16.87 -31.28
N GLU A 523 -2.92 -17.13 -32.31
CA GLU A 523 -4.40 -17.12 -32.25
C GLU A 523 -4.98 -17.96 -31.10
N SER A 524 -4.27 -19.04 -30.70
CA SER A 524 -4.69 -19.91 -29.61
C SER A 524 -4.35 -19.41 -28.19
N GLN A 525 -3.52 -18.37 -28.10
CA GLN A 525 -3.02 -17.71 -26.86
C GLN A 525 -2.84 -18.68 -25.66
N PRO A 526 -1.91 -19.65 -25.76
CA PRO A 526 -1.84 -20.78 -24.83
C PRO A 526 -1.46 -20.34 -23.42
N VAL A 527 -1.98 -21.07 -22.42
CA VAL A 527 -1.81 -20.78 -21.00
C VAL A 527 -0.67 -21.62 -20.41
N THR A 528 0.23 -20.97 -19.70
CA THR A 528 1.31 -21.57 -18.90
C THR A 528 1.20 -21.16 -17.43
N THR A 529 2.08 -21.70 -16.59
CA THR A 529 2.24 -21.34 -15.18
C THR A 529 3.48 -20.46 -15.00
N GLY A 530 3.30 -19.34 -14.31
CA GLY A 530 4.40 -18.50 -13.81
C GLY A 530 4.27 -18.30 -12.30
N SER A 531 5.17 -17.50 -11.73
CA SER A 531 5.10 -17.11 -10.32
C SER A 531 5.27 -15.61 -10.15
N THR A 532 4.64 -15.03 -9.12
CA THR A 532 4.74 -13.60 -8.82
C THR A 532 5.02 -13.35 -7.34
N ILE A 533 5.68 -12.24 -7.02
CA ILE A 533 5.94 -11.86 -5.63
C ILE A 533 4.77 -11.03 -5.11
N LYS A 534 4.15 -11.48 -4.02
CA LYS A 534 3.04 -10.82 -3.34
C LYS A 534 3.48 -10.30 -1.99
N THR A 535 3.38 -9.00 -1.78
CA THR A 535 3.54 -8.39 -0.45
C THR A 535 2.29 -8.62 0.38
N ILE A 536 2.44 -9.23 1.57
CA ILE A 536 1.34 -9.45 2.50
C ILE A 536 1.69 -9.06 3.93
N ASP A 537 0.78 -8.33 4.56
CA ASP A 537 0.84 -7.99 5.98
C ASP A 537 0.41 -9.19 6.82
N ARG A 538 1.26 -9.65 7.73
CA ARG A 538 0.92 -10.71 8.69
C ARG A 538 1.12 -10.26 10.12
N LEU A 539 0.24 -10.75 11.00
CA LEU A 539 0.34 -10.54 12.44
C LEU A 539 1.46 -11.43 13.02
N VAL A 540 2.41 -10.82 13.73
CA VAL A 540 3.56 -11.49 14.35
C VAL A 540 3.51 -11.33 15.87
N VAL A 541 3.90 -12.38 16.61
CA VAL A 541 3.96 -12.37 18.07
C VAL A 541 5.30 -11.80 18.55
N ASN A 542 5.26 -10.82 19.45
CA ASN A 542 6.47 -10.32 20.13
C ASN A 542 6.98 -11.39 21.12
N GLN A 543 8.15 -11.97 20.83
CA GLN A 543 8.76 -13.05 21.60
C GLN A 543 8.92 -12.71 23.09
N TRP A 544 9.51 -11.56 23.43
CA TRP A 544 9.81 -11.20 24.82
C TRP A 544 8.55 -10.91 25.63
N VAL A 545 7.57 -10.23 25.02
CA VAL A 545 6.27 -9.98 25.65
C VAL A 545 5.52 -11.30 25.86
N CYS A 546 5.44 -12.15 24.83
CA CYS A 546 4.74 -13.43 24.89
C CYS A 546 5.31 -14.38 25.96
N LEU A 547 6.63 -14.56 26.01
CA LEU A 547 7.28 -15.39 27.03
C LEU A 547 7.08 -14.83 28.44
N SER A 548 7.13 -13.50 28.61
CA SER A 548 6.85 -12.85 29.90
C SER A 548 5.40 -13.07 30.34
N MET A 549 4.44 -12.90 29.43
CA MET A 549 3.01 -13.12 29.72
C MET A 549 2.74 -14.59 30.05
N ALA A 550 3.33 -15.54 29.31
CA ALA A 550 3.19 -16.97 29.56
C ALA A 550 3.76 -17.38 30.94
N ALA A 551 4.96 -16.89 31.29
CA ALA A 551 5.57 -17.12 32.61
C ALA A 551 4.71 -16.56 33.76
N LEU A 552 4.12 -15.36 33.58
CA LEU A 552 3.21 -14.77 34.55
C LEU A 552 1.88 -15.54 34.67
N PHE A 553 1.36 -16.15 33.59
CA PHE A 553 0.20 -17.06 33.67
C PHE A 553 0.54 -18.39 34.36
N ALA A 554 1.71 -18.97 34.09
CA ALA A 554 2.17 -20.16 34.80
C ALA A 554 2.30 -19.89 36.32
N LEU A 555 2.84 -18.72 36.69
CA LEU A 555 2.93 -18.28 38.08
C LEU A 555 1.53 -18.13 38.72
N LEU A 556 0.57 -17.52 38.02
CA LEU A 556 -0.84 -17.47 38.47
C LEU A 556 -1.42 -18.87 38.67
N GLY A 557 -1.19 -19.80 37.75
CA GLY A 557 -1.62 -21.20 37.87
C GLY A 557 -1.04 -21.89 39.11
N VAL A 558 0.24 -21.69 39.41
CA VAL A 558 0.88 -22.20 40.64
C VAL A 558 0.24 -21.58 41.89
N MET A 559 -0.02 -20.28 41.90
CA MET A 559 -0.68 -19.60 43.04
C MET A 559 -2.10 -20.13 43.28
N VAL A 560 -2.92 -20.27 42.24
CA VAL A 560 -4.28 -20.84 42.35
C VAL A 560 -4.23 -22.30 42.80
N THR A 561 -3.28 -23.10 42.29
CA THR A 561 -3.08 -24.49 42.72
C THR A 561 -2.74 -24.57 44.21
N PHE A 562 -1.87 -23.69 44.71
CA PHE A 562 -1.54 -23.63 46.14
C PHE A 562 -2.76 -23.21 46.99
N ILE A 563 -3.55 -22.23 46.53
CA ILE A 563 -4.80 -21.83 47.19
C ILE A 563 -5.79 -23.01 47.25
N LEU A 564 -5.98 -23.70 46.13
CA LEU A 564 -6.85 -24.88 46.01
C LEU A 564 -6.43 -25.99 46.99
N LEU A 565 -5.15 -26.34 47.04
CA LEU A 565 -4.64 -27.44 47.87
C LEU A 565 -4.55 -27.09 49.37
N ARG A 566 -4.40 -25.81 49.76
CA ARG A 566 -4.14 -25.42 51.16
C ARG A 566 -5.31 -24.73 51.89
N TYR A 567 -6.30 -24.21 51.17
CA TYR A 567 -7.36 -23.38 51.75
C TYR A 567 -8.80 -23.75 51.35
N THR A 568 -9.02 -24.71 50.46
CA THR A 568 -10.38 -25.13 50.07
C THR A 568 -11.17 -25.79 51.20
N ALA A 569 -10.54 -26.50 52.13
CA ALA A 569 -11.19 -26.99 53.35
C ALA A 569 -11.48 -25.86 54.36
N ARG A 570 -10.70 -24.78 54.34
CA ARG A 570 -10.75 -23.67 55.31
C ARG A 570 -11.75 -22.57 54.96
N THR A 571 -12.68 -22.83 54.04
CA THR A 571 -13.62 -21.84 53.48
C THR A 571 -15.06 -22.36 53.40
N ALA A 572 -15.34 -23.56 53.92
CA ALA A 572 -16.67 -24.17 54.04
C ALA A 572 -16.99 -24.39 55.53
N ILE A 573 -17.13 -23.29 56.27
CA ILE A 573 -17.03 -23.28 57.75
C ILE A 573 -18.31 -22.80 58.45
N TRP A 574 -19.15 -22.01 57.78
CA TRP A 574 -20.25 -21.27 58.42
C TRP A 574 -21.63 -21.73 57.93
N HIS A 575 -22.67 -21.44 58.71
CA HIS A 575 -24.06 -21.70 58.33
C HIS A 575 -24.70 -20.53 57.56
N ARG A 576 -24.25 -19.28 57.78
CA ARG A 576 -24.65 -18.04 57.08
C ARG A 576 -23.42 -17.18 56.71
N ASP A 577 -23.61 -16.05 56.00
CA ASP A 577 -22.57 -15.01 55.84
C ASP A 577 -22.30 -14.37 57.21
N PRO A 578 -21.11 -14.54 57.83
CA PRO A 578 -20.83 -13.97 59.14
C PRO A 578 -20.41 -12.49 59.07
N ALA A 579 -20.27 -11.93 57.86
CA ALA A 579 -19.78 -10.58 57.61
C ALA A 579 -20.85 -9.65 56.98
N SER A 580 -22.13 -10.04 56.95
CA SER A 580 -23.25 -9.09 56.76
C SER A 580 -23.60 -8.43 58.11
N ILE A 581 -24.40 -7.36 58.14
CA ILE A 581 -24.74 -6.70 59.42
C ILE A 581 -25.63 -7.65 60.25
N LEU A 582 -26.64 -8.26 59.60
CA LEU A 582 -27.48 -9.29 60.22
C LEU A 582 -26.66 -10.53 60.60
N GLY A 583 -25.71 -10.93 59.76
CA GLY A 583 -24.80 -12.05 59.99
C GLY A 583 -23.90 -11.88 61.22
N ASN A 584 -23.38 -10.68 61.46
CA ASN A 584 -22.63 -10.37 62.68
C ASN A 584 -23.54 -10.45 63.92
N MET A 585 -24.77 -9.90 63.86
CA MET A 585 -25.74 -9.99 64.97
C MET A 585 -26.04 -11.45 65.35
N ILE A 586 -26.25 -12.31 64.35
CA ILE A 586 -26.49 -13.75 64.53
C ILE A 586 -25.24 -14.42 65.13
N TYR A 587 -24.08 -14.26 64.48
CA TYR A 587 -22.83 -14.88 64.90
C TYR A 587 -22.44 -14.54 66.34
N PHE A 588 -22.54 -13.27 66.74
CA PHE A 588 -22.23 -12.85 68.12
C PHE A 588 -23.29 -13.28 69.15
N LYS A 589 -24.57 -13.44 68.77
CA LYS A 589 -25.61 -14.00 69.65
C LYS A 589 -25.32 -15.47 69.99
N GLU A 590 -24.91 -16.25 69.01
CA GLU A 590 -24.67 -17.70 69.14
C GLU A 590 -23.25 -18.02 69.65
N HIS A 591 -22.29 -17.09 69.51
CA HIS A 591 -20.91 -17.20 70.00
C HIS A 591 -20.57 -16.12 71.05
N PRO A 592 -21.22 -16.13 72.24
CA PRO A 592 -21.01 -15.11 73.27
C PRO A 592 -19.56 -15.09 73.81
N ASP A 593 -18.81 -16.19 73.68
CA ASP A 593 -17.40 -16.28 74.06
C ASP A 593 -16.47 -15.52 73.08
N VAL A 594 -16.86 -15.40 71.81
CA VAL A 594 -16.16 -14.57 70.82
C VAL A 594 -16.56 -13.11 71.02
N LEU A 595 -17.85 -12.84 71.27
CA LEU A 595 -18.34 -11.51 71.62
C LEU A 595 -17.61 -10.95 72.84
N SER A 596 -17.41 -11.73 73.91
CA SER A 596 -16.66 -11.28 75.08
C SER A 596 -15.18 -11.02 74.77
N ARG A 597 -14.51 -11.85 73.96
CA ARG A 597 -13.09 -11.66 73.61
C ARG A 597 -12.86 -10.46 72.69
N ALA A 598 -13.72 -10.24 71.69
CA ALA A 598 -13.72 -9.02 70.88
C ALA A 598 -14.13 -7.77 71.70
N ALA A 599 -14.98 -7.94 72.71
CA ALA A 599 -15.29 -6.88 73.66
C ALA A 599 -14.09 -6.53 74.58
N TYR A 600 -13.25 -7.49 74.94
CA TYR A 600 -12.02 -7.23 75.70
C TYR A 600 -10.92 -6.55 74.86
N SER A 601 -10.72 -6.88 73.57
CA SER A 601 -9.76 -6.14 72.73
C SER A 601 -10.13 -4.65 72.60
N THR A 602 -11.44 -4.38 72.53
CA THR A 602 -12.04 -3.03 72.55
C THR A 602 -12.26 -2.44 73.97
N ILE A 603 -11.63 -3.02 74.99
CA ILE A 603 -11.47 -2.43 76.34
C ILE A 603 -10.00 -2.10 76.62
N SER A 604 -9.05 -2.86 76.05
CA SER A 604 -7.63 -2.43 75.99
C SER A 604 -7.41 -1.14 75.18
N THR A 605 -8.40 -0.75 74.36
CA THR A 605 -8.53 0.59 73.78
C THR A 605 -9.73 1.30 74.43
N GLU A 606 -9.46 2.29 75.28
CA GLU A 606 -10.41 2.90 76.24
C GLU A 606 -11.65 3.59 75.62
N ASN A 607 -11.73 3.68 74.29
CA ASN A 607 -12.70 4.48 73.54
C ASN A 607 -13.69 3.69 72.66
N GLY A 608 -13.60 2.36 72.54
CA GLY A 608 -14.20 1.62 71.41
C GLY A 608 -15.70 1.83 71.10
N SER A 609 -16.56 2.05 72.10
CA SER A 609 -17.98 2.43 71.88
C SER A 609 -18.14 3.93 71.59
N THR A 610 -17.29 4.77 72.18
CA THR A 610 -17.26 6.22 71.92
C THR A 610 -16.77 6.52 70.51
N ASP A 611 -15.87 5.70 69.94
CA ASP A 611 -15.29 5.90 68.60
C ASP A 611 -16.33 5.93 67.49
N TRP A 612 -17.36 5.07 67.55
CA TRP A 612 -18.52 5.15 66.64
C TRP A 612 -19.25 6.49 66.81
N SER A 613 -19.59 6.84 68.06
CA SER A 613 -20.38 8.04 68.42
C SER A 613 -19.68 9.39 68.16
N ARG A 614 -18.34 9.39 68.17
CA ARG A 614 -17.47 10.57 67.98
C ARG A 614 -16.68 10.53 66.67
N SER A 615 -16.99 9.58 65.78
CA SER A 615 -16.21 9.33 64.56
C SER A 615 -16.10 10.59 63.69
N GLY A 616 -14.89 11.13 63.55
CA GLY A 616 -14.56 12.18 62.58
C GLY A 616 -14.10 11.62 61.22
N PHE A 617 -14.08 10.29 61.08
CA PHE A 617 -13.40 9.59 60.01
C PHE A 617 -14.01 9.87 58.62
N THR A 618 -13.13 9.91 57.63
CA THR A 618 -13.44 9.91 56.20
C THR A 618 -12.40 9.05 55.49
N PRO A 619 -12.81 8.01 54.73
CA PRO A 619 -11.89 7.20 53.95
C PRO A 619 -11.06 8.05 52.99
N LEU A 620 -9.76 7.74 52.88
CA LEU A 620 -8.76 8.52 52.16
C LEU A 620 -9.23 8.99 50.77
N VAL A 621 -9.80 8.06 50.01
CA VAL A 621 -10.27 8.22 48.62
C VAL A 621 -11.45 9.19 48.49
N LEU A 622 -12.23 9.41 49.57
CA LEU A 622 -13.38 10.32 49.58
C LEU A 622 -13.09 11.69 50.19
N ARG A 623 -11.86 11.93 50.69
CA ARG A 623 -11.45 13.23 51.24
C ARG A 623 -11.39 14.30 50.15
N GLY A 624 -11.77 15.53 50.48
CA GLY A 624 -11.82 16.64 49.53
C GLY A 624 -10.49 16.90 48.82
N TRP A 625 -9.36 16.87 49.54
CA TRP A 625 -8.05 17.06 48.91
C TRP A 625 -7.69 15.93 47.94
N ALA A 626 -8.10 14.68 48.22
CA ALA A 626 -7.84 13.55 47.34
C ALA A 626 -8.68 13.66 46.06
N ARG A 627 -9.99 13.93 46.20
CA ARG A 627 -10.88 14.24 45.07
C ARG A 627 -10.36 15.41 44.22
N GLY A 628 -9.81 16.45 44.86
CA GLY A 628 -9.18 17.59 44.20
C GLY A 628 -7.93 17.19 43.40
N MET A 629 -6.99 16.48 44.01
CA MET A 629 -5.77 16.00 43.33
C MET A 629 -6.08 15.09 42.14
N PHE A 630 -7.06 14.18 42.27
CA PHE A 630 -7.48 13.32 41.15
C PHE A 630 -8.24 14.08 40.06
N ALA A 631 -9.06 15.09 40.41
CA ALA A 631 -9.68 15.97 39.42
C ALA A 631 -8.60 16.73 38.62
N ILE A 632 -7.63 17.34 39.30
CA ILE A 632 -6.48 18.03 38.67
C ILE A 632 -5.71 17.09 37.75
N LEU A 633 -5.42 15.86 38.19
CA LEU A 633 -4.77 14.84 37.36
C LEU A 633 -5.59 14.51 36.10
N THR A 634 -6.89 14.29 36.22
CA THR A 634 -7.74 14.01 35.04
C THR A 634 -7.81 15.18 34.07
N ILE A 635 -7.86 16.43 34.56
CA ILE A 635 -7.83 17.63 33.73
C ILE A 635 -6.47 17.77 33.03
N ALA A 636 -5.37 17.53 33.72
CA ALA A 636 -4.03 17.54 33.14
C ALA A 636 -3.87 16.48 32.02
N VAL A 637 -4.45 15.29 32.19
CA VAL A 637 -4.47 14.26 31.14
C VAL A 637 -5.36 14.67 29.96
N ILE A 638 -6.53 15.27 30.19
CA ILE A 638 -7.38 15.81 29.10
C ILE A 638 -6.62 16.87 28.30
N VAL A 639 -6.04 17.87 28.98
CA VAL A 639 -5.26 18.94 28.34
C VAL A 639 -4.05 18.37 27.59
N GLY A 640 -3.34 17.41 28.18
CA GLY A 640 -2.21 16.73 27.54
C GLY A 640 -2.62 15.95 26.28
N LEU A 641 -3.73 15.21 26.31
CA LEU A 641 -4.23 14.46 25.16
C LEU A 641 -4.75 15.37 24.04
N SER A 642 -5.44 16.46 24.36
CA SER A 642 -5.91 17.44 23.38
C SER A 642 -4.76 18.27 22.79
N TYR A 643 -3.75 18.60 23.60
CA TYR A 643 -2.53 19.27 23.11
C TYR A 643 -1.72 18.33 22.20
N ALA A 644 -1.52 17.08 22.60
CA ALA A 644 -0.82 16.09 21.77
C ALA A 644 -1.58 15.80 20.47
N LEU A 645 -2.92 15.73 20.48
CA LEU A 645 -3.70 15.61 19.24
C LEU A 645 -3.49 16.82 18.33
N LYS A 646 -3.60 18.05 18.87
CA LYS A 646 -3.35 19.28 18.10
C LYS A 646 -1.93 19.34 17.52
N VAL A 647 -0.92 18.88 18.27
CA VAL A 647 0.46 18.78 17.77
C VAL A 647 0.56 17.69 16.69
N SER A 648 -0.09 16.54 16.86
CA SER A 648 -0.11 15.47 15.85
C SER A 648 -0.77 15.93 14.55
N GLU A 649 -1.89 16.67 14.62
CA GLU A 649 -2.60 17.23 13.46
C GLU A 649 -1.77 18.32 12.78
N ALA A 650 -1.22 19.28 13.55
CA ALA A 650 -0.43 20.39 13.00
C ALA A 650 0.97 19.99 12.49
N SER A 651 1.52 18.87 12.94
CA SER A 651 2.91 18.46 12.66
C SER A 651 3.03 17.21 11.78
N GLY A 652 1.92 16.62 11.33
CA GLY A 652 1.94 15.34 10.61
C GLY A 652 2.47 14.19 11.47
N GLY A 653 1.93 14.04 12.69
CA GLY A 653 2.40 13.09 13.71
C GLY A 653 3.34 13.70 14.76
N LEU A 654 3.51 12.98 15.86
CA LEU A 654 4.25 13.39 17.06
C LEU A 654 5.76 13.15 16.94
N ALA A 655 6.17 12.01 16.39
CA ALA A 655 7.56 11.57 16.32
C ALA A 655 7.83 10.78 15.03
N THR A 656 9.09 10.60 14.66
CA THR A 656 9.52 9.64 13.63
C THR A 656 9.86 8.30 14.26
N VAL A 657 9.55 7.20 13.58
CA VAL A 657 9.74 5.83 14.08
C VAL A 657 10.73 5.07 13.19
N SER A 658 11.81 4.55 13.77
CA SER A 658 12.74 3.62 13.11
C SER A 658 12.31 2.17 13.30
N ASP A 659 12.69 1.31 12.36
CA ASP A 659 12.16 -0.05 12.24
C ASP A 659 12.54 -0.99 13.40
N GLU A 660 13.63 -0.71 14.12
CA GLU A 660 14.13 -1.50 15.26
C GLU A 660 13.91 -0.82 16.62
N GLY A 661 13.05 0.19 16.70
CA GLY A 661 12.91 1.06 17.86
C GLY A 661 12.20 0.45 19.09
N TYR A 662 12.95 0.13 20.15
CA TYR A 662 12.41 -0.18 21.51
C TYR A 662 11.45 0.89 22.08
N LEU A 663 11.46 2.11 21.53
CA LEU A 663 10.59 3.23 21.90
C LEU A 663 9.09 2.88 21.86
N HIS A 664 8.68 1.86 21.08
CA HIS A 664 7.30 1.36 21.05
C HIS A 664 6.73 1.02 22.43
N LEU A 665 7.56 0.46 23.33
CA LEU A 665 7.16 0.16 24.71
C LEU A 665 6.85 1.43 25.53
N LEU A 666 7.54 2.55 25.28
CA LEU A 666 7.34 3.78 26.05
C LEU A 666 6.00 4.44 25.72
N TRP A 667 5.70 4.70 24.44
CA TRP A 667 4.48 5.39 24.06
C TRP A 667 3.21 4.53 24.20
N THR A 668 3.33 3.20 24.24
CA THR A 668 2.19 2.30 24.55
C THR A 668 1.97 2.12 26.06
N SER A 669 3.04 1.91 26.85
CA SER A 669 2.89 1.56 28.26
C SER A 669 2.63 2.76 29.18
N PHE A 670 3.26 3.92 28.93
CA PHE A 670 3.12 5.07 29.81
C PHE A 670 1.67 5.60 29.89
N PRO A 671 0.94 5.81 28.78
CA PRO A 671 -0.47 6.19 28.84
C PRO A 671 -1.34 5.13 29.52
N ALA A 672 -1.07 3.84 29.27
CA ALA A 672 -1.79 2.74 29.90
C ALA A 672 -1.66 2.75 31.43
N LEU A 673 -0.47 3.04 31.96
CA LEU A 673 -0.23 3.18 33.40
C LEU A 673 -0.98 4.37 34.03
N VAL A 674 -1.02 5.53 33.35
CA VAL A 674 -1.76 6.71 33.82
C VAL A 674 -3.27 6.43 33.84
N MET A 675 -3.81 5.83 32.77
CA MET A 675 -5.22 5.43 32.68
C MET A 675 -5.58 4.36 33.73
N LEU A 676 -4.68 3.41 33.99
CA LEU A 676 -4.85 2.40 35.04
C LEU A 676 -4.95 3.05 36.43
N GLY A 677 -4.14 4.07 36.72
CA GLY A 677 -4.22 4.84 37.96
C GLY A 677 -5.59 5.49 38.17
N ILE A 678 -6.13 6.14 37.13
CA ILE A 678 -7.46 6.77 37.14
C ILE A 678 -8.57 5.71 37.31
N ALA A 679 -8.48 4.58 36.60
CA ALA A 679 -9.45 3.48 36.70
C ALA A 679 -9.43 2.76 38.06
N VAL A 680 -8.25 2.62 38.68
CA VAL A 680 -8.10 2.11 40.05
C VAL A 680 -8.73 3.08 41.04
N TYR A 681 -8.46 4.39 40.95
CA TYR A 681 -9.08 5.40 41.82
C TYR A 681 -10.61 5.40 41.70
N ALA A 682 -11.17 5.41 40.48
CA ALA A 682 -12.61 5.34 40.26
C ALA A 682 -13.23 4.07 40.85
N SER A 683 -12.51 2.94 40.81
CA SER A 683 -12.95 1.67 41.38
C SER A 683 -12.85 1.64 42.91
N CYS A 684 -11.83 2.27 43.51
CA CYS A 684 -11.76 2.49 44.96
C CYS A 684 -12.89 3.41 45.44
N CYS A 685 -13.22 4.48 44.69
CA CYS A 685 -14.42 5.29 44.95
C CYS A 685 -15.68 4.41 44.94
N ALA A 686 -15.89 3.59 43.91
CA ALA A 686 -17.05 2.72 43.80
C ALA A 686 -17.12 1.63 44.89
N PHE A 687 -15.98 1.21 45.42
CA PHE A 687 -15.90 0.28 46.55
C PHE A 687 -16.41 0.94 47.84
N VAL A 688 -15.78 2.04 48.26
CA VAL A 688 -16.09 2.71 49.54
C VAL A 688 -17.52 3.25 49.59
N HIS A 689 -18.09 3.73 48.47
CA HIS A 689 -19.50 4.15 48.46
C HIS A 689 -20.47 2.98 48.71
N LYS A 690 -20.14 1.73 48.36
CA LYS A 690 -20.97 0.56 48.68
C LYS A 690 -20.79 0.09 50.12
N GLU A 691 -19.54 0.13 50.58
CA GLU A 691 -19.10 -0.17 51.94
C GLU A 691 -19.95 0.62 52.95
N LEU A 692 -20.08 1.92 52.70
CA LEU A 692 -20.85 2.85 53.54
C LEU A 692 -22.35 2.96 53.17
N ALA A 693 -22.81 2.31 52.10
CA ALA A 693 -24.20 2.46 51.62
C ALA A 693 -25.24 1.94 52.62
N THR A 694 -24.99 0.78 53.24
CA THR A 694 -25.91 0.16 54.21
C THR A 694 -25.98 0.96 55.51
N LEU A 695 -24.85 1.45 56.01
CA LEU A 695 -24.79 2.33 57.18
C LEU A 695 -25.48 3.69 56.91
N SER A 696 -25.23 4.29 55.74
CA SER A 696 -25.90 5.53 55.32
C SER A 696 -27.41 5.35 55.17
N CYS A 697 -27.85 4.15 54.78
CA CYS A 697 -29.26 3.78 54.74
C CYS A 697 -29.85 3.69 56.15
N LEU A 698 -29.19 2.96 57.05
CA LEU A 698 -29.61 2.77 58.45
C LEU A 698 -29.64 4.06 59.27
N SER A 699 -28.74 5.00 59.01
CA SER A 699 -28.69 6.30 59.71
C SER A 699 -29.70 7.31 59.18
N SER A 700 -30.19 7.13 57.95
CA SER A 700 -31.19 8.02 57.34
C SER A 700 -32.62 7.49 57.51
N ARG A 701 -32.89 6.21 57.26
CA ARG A 701 -34.24 5.62 57.26
C ARG A 701 -34.31 4.27 57.98
N PRO A 702 -35.49 3.84 58.46
CA PRO A 702 -35.68 2.47 58.91
C PRO A 702 -35.46 1.46 57.77
N CYS A 703 -34.63 0.46 58.03
CA CYS A 703 -34.33 -0.65 57.12
C CYS A 703 -35.03 -1.95 57.56
N SER A 704 -35.34 -2.80 56.59
CA SER A 704 -35.86 -4.15 56.80
C SER A 704 -34.72 -5.18 56.94
N ALA A 705 -34.97 -6.33 57.56
CA ALA A 705 -33.98 -7.40 57.72
C ALA A 705 -33.27 -7.77 56.40
N ARG A 706 -34.02 -7.82 55.29
CA ARG A 706 -33.52 -8.11 53.94
C ARG A 706 -32.54 -7.06 53.40
N GLU A 707 -32.55 -5.83 53.94
CA GLU A 707 -31.58 -4.78 53.60
C GLU A 707 -30.31 -4.87 54.47
N LEU A 708 -30.36 -5.51 55.65
CA LEU A 708 -29.18 -5.73 56.52
C LEU A 708 -28.35 -6.95 56.10
N ASP A 709 -28.97 -7.95 55.48
CA ASP A 709 -28.29 -9.12 54.90
C ASP A 709 -27.78 -8.88 53.47
N LEU A 710 -28.07 -7.71 52.87
CA LEU A 710 -27.75 -7.40 51.47
C LEU A 710 -26.35 -6.77 51.29
N SER A 711 -25.32 -7.60 51.16
CA SER A 711 -23.98 -7.12 50.78
C SER A 711 -23.93 -6.63 49.32
N LEU A 712 -23.97 -5.30 49.11
CA LEU A 712 -23.67 -4.69 47.80
C LEU A 712 -22.21 -4.89 47.38
N LEU A 713 -21.31 -5.17 48.33
CA LEU A 713 -19.90 -5.43 48.09
C LEU A 713 -19.66 -6.77 47.36
N ASP A 714 -20.40 -7.84 47.73
CA ASP A 714 -20.28 -9.16 47.07
C ASP A 714 -20.81 -9.18 45.62
N MET A 715 -21.60 -8.19 45.21
CA MET A 715 -22.26 -8.17 43.89
C MET A 715 -21.34 -7.70 42.77
N LEU A 716 -21.32 -8.45 41.65
CA LEU A 716 -20.75 -8.04 40.35
C LEU A 716 -21.24 -6.65 39.92
N GLY A 717 -20.39 -5.90 39.20
CA GLY A 717 -20.59 -4.47 38.91
C GLY A 717 -21.97 -4.12 38.37
N PHE A 718 -22.43 -4.81 37.32
CA PHE A 718 -23.75 -4.57 36.73
C PHE A 718 -24.93 -4.92 37.66
N ARG A 719 -24.83 -6.00 38.44
CA ARG A 719 -25.86 -6.38 39.43
C ARG A 719 -25.91 -5.38 40.58
N SER A 720 -24.74 -4.93 41.05
CA SER A 720 -24.60 -3.86 42.05
C SER A 720 -25.19 -2.54 41.54
N LEU A 721 -24.97 -2.19 40.27
CA LEU A 721 -25.57 -1.02 39.62
C LEU A 721 -27.11 -1.14 39.56
N TYR A 722 -27.64 -2.26 39.08
CA TYR A 722 -29.09 -2.52 39.03
C TYR A 722 -29.76 -2.39 40.41
N HIS A 723 -29.18 -3.00 41.46
CA HIS A 723 -29.73 -2.90 42.81
C HIS A 723 -29.61 -1.47 43.38
N SER A 724 -28.49 -0.77 43.19
CA SER A 724 -28.32 0.60 43.68
C SER A 724 -29.26 1.62 42.99
N VAL A 725 -29.56 1.44 41.69
CA VAL A 725 -30.60 2.22 41.00
C VAL A 725 -31.97 1.92 41.59
N ARG A 726 -32.32 0.63 41.76
CA ARG A 726 -33.59 0.21 42.36
C ARG A 726 -33.77 0.68 43.81
N GLN A 727 -32.67 0.83 44.56
CA GLN A 727 -32.64 1.35 45.93
C GLN A 727 -32.50 2.89 46.00
N ARG A 728 -32.41 3.58 44.85
CA ARG A 728 -32.24 5.05 44.73
C ARG A 728 -30.98 5.61 45.43
N THR A 729 -29.95 4.79 45.63
CA THR A 729 -28.68 5.19 46.28
C THR A 729 -27.74 5.85 45.26
N TRP A 730 -28.08 7.06 44.81
CA TRP A 730 -27.49 7.70 43.62
C TRP A 730 -25.96 7.89 43.65
N ALA A 731 -25.35 8.11 44.83
CA ALA A 731 -23.88 8.17 44.93
C ALA A 731 -23.21 6.81 44.57
N VAL A 732 -23.86 5.70 44.93
CA VAL A 732 -23.42 4.34 44.58
C VAL A 732 -23.64 4.07 43.09
N THR A 733 -24.75 4.55 42.49
CA THR A 733 -24.99 4.37 41.06
C THR A 733 -23.96 5.13 40.22
N LEU A 734 -23.68 6.40 40.57
CA LEU A 734 -22.73 7.23 39.81
C LEU A 734 -21.31 6.67 39.92
N SER A 735 -20.85 6.36 41.14
CA SER A 735 -19.50 5.81 41.33
C SER A 735 -19.34 4.43 40.69
N GLN A 736 -20.33 3.54 40.76
CA GLN A 736 -20.28 2.23 40.09
C GLN A 736 -20.34 2.34 38.56
N LEU A 737 -21.16 3.26 38.01
CA LEU A 737 -21.18 3.53 36.58
C LEU A 737 -19.80 4.05 36.12
N LEU A 738 -19.22 4.99 36.87
CA LEU A 738 -17.90 5.54 36.57
C LEU A 738 -16.80 4.46 36.59
N SER A 739 -16.79 3.58 37.59
CA SER A 739 -15.87 2.44 37.65
C SER A 739 -16.01 1.49 36.45
N ILE A 740 -17.24 1.24 35.95
CA ILE A 740 -17.47 0.42 34.75
C ILE A 740 -16.91 1.10 33.50
N ILE A 741 -17.18 2.39 33.30
CA ILE A 741 -16.71 3.12 32.12
C ILE A 741 -15.17 3.27 32.17
N CYS A 742 -14.60 3.57 33.34
CA CYS A 742 -13.15 3.70 33.51
C CYS A 742 -12.38 2.40 33.26
N ALA A 743 -13.01 1.22 33.41
CA ALA A 743 -12.37 -0.06 33.10
C ALA A 743 -11.91 -0.16 31.64
N PHE A 744 -12.51 0.63 30.72
CA PHE A 744 -12.14 0.67 29.31
C PHE A 744 -11.07 1.72 28.96
N LEU A 745 -10.67 2.61 29.88
CA LEU A 745 -9.65 3.63 29.62
C LEU A 745 -8.30 3.00 29.21
N THR A 746 -7.92 1.90 29.86
CA THR A 746 -6.68 1.16 29.57
C THR A 746 -6.72 0.43 28.22
N THR A 747 -7.89 -0.10 27.83
CA THR A 747 -8.09 -0.79 26.53
C THR A 747 -8.20 0.18 25.35
N LEU A 748 -8.70 1.39 25.58
CA LEU A 748 -8.80 2.44 24.56
C LEU A 748 -7.44 3.10 24.32
N VAL A 749 -6.69 3.42 25.38
CA VAL A 749 -5.42 4.15 25.24
C VAL A 749 -4.31 3.32 24.56
N SER A 750 -4.37 1.98 24.62
CA SER A 750 -3.50 1.09 23.82
C SER A 750 -3.67 1.22 22.29
N VAL A 751 -4.71 1.93 21.84
CA VAL A 751 -5.02 2.17 20.43
C VAL A 751 -4.83 3.65 20.05
N ILE A 752 -4.50 4.54 21.00
CA ILE A 752 -4.43 5.98 20.76
C ILE A 752 -3.29 6.40 19.82
N PHE A 753 -2.21 5.62 19.72
CA PHE A 753 -1.06 5.90 18.86
C PHE A 753 -0.86 4.83 17.77
N THR A 754 -0.85 5.29 16.52
CA THR A 754 -0.61 4.52 15.29
C THR A 754 0.74 4.87 14.68
N VAL A 755 1.27 4.01 13.80
CA VAL A 755 2.43 4.34 12.97
C VAL A 755 1.95 4.38 11.53
N GLU A 756 2.09 5.53 10.89
CA GLU A 756 1.58 5.82 9.55
C GLU A 756 2.72 6.38 8.68
N HIS A 757 2.66 6.12 7.38
CA HIS A 757 3.57 6.73 6.42
C HIS A 757 3.05 8.14 6.10
N ILE A 758 3.76 9.17 6.59
CA ILE A 758 3.43 10.57 6.32
C ILE A 758 4.62 11.17 5.55
N PRO A 759 4.46 11.41 4.23
CA PRO A 759 5.58 11.84 3.41
C PRO A 759 6.09 13.22 3.82
N ASP A 760 7.40 13.42 3.75
CA ASP A 760 8.05 14.70 4.04
C ASP A 760 8.29 15.45 2.74
N SER A 761 7.49 16.49 2.48
CA SER A 761 7.64 17.36 1.31
C SER A 761 8.55 18.54 1.63
N LYS A 762 9.68 18.65 0.96
CA LYS A 762 10.62 19.78 1.05
C LYS A 762 10.67 20.53 -0.28
N THR A 763 10.52 21.84 -0.24
CA THR A 763 10.81 22.69 -1.39
C THR A 763 12.32 22.79 -1.60
N ILE A 764 12.78 22.45 -2.80
CA ILE A 764 14.15 22.66 -3.28
C ILE A 764 14.10 23.57 -4.50
N GLN A 765 15.14 24.36 -4.72
CA GLN A 765 15.28 25.16 -5.94
C GLN A 765 16.14 24.38 -6.93
N LEU A 766 15.62 24.16 -8.13
CA LEU A 766 16.37 23.61 -9.26
C LEU A 766 16.82 24.74 -10.19
N ARG A 767 17.97 24.59 -10.84
CA ARG A 767 18.47 25.56 -11.81
C ARG A 767 18.43 24.97 -13.21
N GLN A 768 17.98 25.74 -14.19
CA GLN A 768 18.12 25.38 -15.61
C GLN A 768 19.57 25.63 -16.05
N GLU A 769 20.25 24.61 -16.58
CA GLU A 769 21.66 24.67 -16.99
C GLU A 769 21.87 24.86 -18.50
N THR A 770 20.83 24.55 -19.29
CA THR A 770 20.82 24.73 -20.75
C THR A 770 19.64 25.57 -21.21
N TRP A 771 19.83 26.28 -22.33
CA TRP A 771 18.81 27.05 -23.04
C TRP A 771 18.69 26.57 -24.50
N PHE A 772 17.70 27.07 -25.24
CA PHE A 772 17.48 26.71 -26.65
C PHE A 772 17.65 27.92 -27.57
N GLY A 773 18.42 27.75 -28.65
CA GLY A 773 18.76 28.80 -29.62
C GLY A 773 19.00 28.26 -31.04
N SER A 774 19.25 29.15 -32.00
CA SER A 774 19.40 28.76 -33.41
C SER A 774 20.82 28.32 -33.78
N THR A 775 20.91 27.20 -34.49
CA THR A 775 22.18 26.51 -34.78
C THR A 775 22.50 26.61 -36.27
N ALA A 776 23.68 27.12 -36.60
CA ALA A 776 24.11 27.27 -37.99
C ALA A 776 24.47 25.92 -38.63
N ILE A 777 23.67 25.45 -39.59
CA ILE A 777 24.09 24.40 -40.51
C ILE A 777 24.87 25.09 -41.64
N ALA A 778 26.18 25.23 -41.44
CA ALA A 778 27.05 25.79 -42.46
C ALA A 778 27.13 24.86 -43.69
N GLY A 779 27.38 25.43 -44.87
CA GLY A 779 27.51 24.67 -46.12
C GLY A 779 28.82 23.86 -46.25
N GLY A 780 29.49 23.57 -45.13
CA GLY A 780 30.67 22.73 -45.07
C GLY A 780 30.34 21.26 -45.23
N LEU A 781 31.27 20.47 -45.79
CA LEU A 781 31.12 19.03 -45.95
C LEU A 781 30.94 18.32 -44.59
N ASP A 782 31.66 18.79 -43.56
CA ASP A 782 31.62 18.22 -42.21
C ASP A 782 30.30 18.56 -41.49
N ASP A 783 29.85 19.82 -41.52
CA ASP A 783 28.62 20.27 -40.85
C ASP A 783 27.36 19.61 -41.44
N LEU A 784 27.27 19.55 -42.77
CA LEU A 784 26.21 18.81 -43.49
C LEU A 784 26.23 17.31 -43.18
N SER A 785 27.37 16.78 -42.74
CA SER A 785 27.50 15.37 -42.36
C SER A 785 27.03 15.08 -40.94
N VAL A 786 27.30 15.98 -39.99
CA VAL A 786 26.78 15.93 -38.62
C VAL A 786 25.26 16.10 -38.67
N SER A 787 24.76 17.08 -39.43
CA SER A 787 23.33 17.28 -39.71
C SER A 787 22.66 16.00 -40.22
N ARG A 788 23.33 15.25 -41.11
CA ARG A 788 22.82 13.97 -41.65
C ARG A 788 22.91 12.82 -40.64
N ALA A 789 23.98 12.75 -39.85
CA ALA A 789 24.15 11.75 -38.79
C ALA A 789 23.06 11.91 -37.72
N ASN A 790 22.80 13.13 -37.27
CA ASN A 790 21.74 13.47 -36.32
C ASN A 790 20.36 13.04 -36.85
N ARG A 791 20.07 13.28 -38.12
CA ARG A 791 18.78 12.94 -38.75
C ARG A 791 18.59 11.43 -38.91
N GLN A 792 19.65 10.71 -39.24
CA GLN A 792 19.66 9.24 -39.21
C GLN A 792 19.71 8.65 -37.80
N LEU A 793 19.94 9.47 -36.78
CA LEU A 793 19.81 9.10 -35.37
C LEU A 793 18.36 9.26 -34.90
N ILE A 794 17.72 10.41 -35.12
CA ILE A 794 16.32 10.67 -34.74
C ILE A 794 15.35 9.74 -35.47
N SER A 795 15.63 9.37 -36.73
CA SER A 795 14.78 8.46 -37.50
C SER A 795 14.49 7.12 -36.81
N SER A 796 15.38 6.69 -35.91
CA SER A 796 15.21 5.47 -35.13
C SER A 796 14.06 5.49 -34.10
N LEU A 797 13.59 6.69 -33.72
CA LEU A 797 12.57 6.89 -32.67
C LEU A 797 11.13 6.96 -33.21
N VAL A 798 10.94 6.95 -34.53
CA VAL A 798 9.63 7.23 -35.17
C VAL A 798 8.91 5.95 -35.63
N SER A 799 9.64 4.86 -35.84
CA SER A 799 9.03 3.55 -36.15
C SER A 799 8.65 2.80 -34.87
N ARG A 800 7.55 2.02 -34.91
CA ARG A 800 7.09 1.13 -33.83
C ARG A 800 6.65 1.84 -32.54
N GLN A 801 6.15 3.08 -32.63
CA GLN A 801 5.68 3.88 -31.48
C GLN A 801 4.58 3.21 -30.63
N GLY A 802 3.83 2.24 -31.18
CA GLY A 802 2.85 1.44 -30.43
C GLY A 802 3.46 0.37 -29.51
N GLU A 803 4.76 0.08 -29.60
CA GLU A 803 5.42 -0.94 -28.80
C GLU A 803 5.81 -0.39 -27.42
N ALA A 804 5.17 -0.91 -26.37
CA ALA A 804 5.17 -0.33 -25.03
C ALA A 804 6.50 -0.52 -24.24
N ALA A 805 7.57 0.12 -24.73
CA ALA A 805 8.84 0.30 -24.02
C ALA A 805 9.74 1.46 -24.53
N LEU A 806 9.36 2.21 -25.59
CA LEU A 806 10.21 3.33 -26.09
C LEU A 806 10.37 4.42 -25.02
N ALA A 807 11.48 4.36 -24.29
CA ALA A 807 11.95 5.47 -23.48
C ALA A 807 12.44 6.59 -24.40
N TYR A 808 12.00 7.82 -24.17
CA TYR A 808 12.50 8.97 -24.92
C TYR A 808 13.93 9.33 -24.48
N PRO A 809 14.74 9.96 -25.36
CA PRO A 809 16.06 10.45 -25.01
C PRO A 809 16.07 11.35 -23.77
N ARG A 810 17.24 11.46 -23.12
CA ARG A 810 17.37 12.27 -21.89
C ARG A 810 16.98 13.72 -22.15
N ASN A 811 16.13 14.26 -21.26
CA ASN A 811 15.54 15.61 -21.32
C ASN A 811 14.57 15.86 -22.49
N THR A 812 13.99 14.81 -23.09
CA THR A 812 12.75 14.88 -23.87
C THR A 812 11.71 13.90 -23.33
N TYR A 813 10.45 14.15 -23.70
CA TYR A 813 9.37 13.17 -23.59
C TYR A 813 8.38 13.49 -24.71
N ASP A 814 8.15 12.55 -25.61
CA ASP A 814 7.27 12.74 -26.76
C ASP A 814 7.66 13.98 -27.61
N ASP A 815 6.70 14.82 -27.97
CA ASP A 815 6.91 16.10 -28.66
C ASP A 815 7.35 17.26 -27.75
N LEU A 816 7.76 16.97 -26.50
CA LEU A 816 8.26 17.94 -25.52
C LEU A 816 9.78 17.82 -25.35
N VAL A 817 10.47 18.97 -25.39
CA VAL A 817 11.89 19.08 -25.00
C VAL A 817 12.07 20.01 -23.80
N PHE A 818 12.85 19.56 -22.82
CA PHE A 818 13.03 20.20 -21.52
C PHE A 818 14.47 20.73 -21.35
N PRO A 819 14.70 21.85 -20.65
CA PRO A 819 16.04 22.25 -20.22
C PRO A 819 16.66 21.21 -19.29
N VAL A 820 17.99 21.05 -19.31
CA VAL A 820 18.71 20.26 -18.30
C VAL A 820 18.57 20.95 -16.94
N LEU A 821 18.28 20.18 -15.89
CA LEU A 821 18.06 20.67 -14.54
C LEU A 821 19.21 20.26 -13.63
N GLY A 822 19.92 21.26 -13.10
CA GLY A 822 20.96 21.12 -12.10
C GLY A 822 20.45 21.31 -10.68
N GLY A 823 21.12 20.67 -9.73
CA GLY A 823 20.87 20.84 -8.29
C GLY A 823 21.68 21.99 -7.69
N VAL A 824 21.08 22.75 -6.78
CA VAL A 824 21.84 23.64 -5.89
C VAL A 824 22.59 22.78 -4.85
N GLU A 825 23.86 23.12 -4.58
CA GLU A 825 24.71 22.37 -3.66
C GLU A 825 24.07 22.16 -2.27
N GLY A 826 24.03 20.90 -1.79
CA GLY A 826 23.70 20.58 -0.40
C GLY A 826 22.67 19.46 -0.18
N VAL A 827 21.93 19.01 -1.20
CA VAL A 827 20.92 17.94 -1.05
C VAL A 827 21.21 16.77 -2.01
N ALA A 828 21.94 15.77 -1.52
CA ALA A 828 21.94 14.45 -2.15
C ALA A 828 20.58 13.78 -1.87
N ALA A 829 19.70 13.79 -2.87
CA ALA A 829 18.38 13.16 -2.78
C ALA A 829 18.52 11.62 -2.69
N PRO A 830 17.97 10.95 -1.65
CA PRO A 830 18.00 9.50 -1.54
C PRO A 830 17.23 8.82 -2.68
N GLU A 831 17.67 7.62 -3.07
CA GLU A 831 17.14 6.85 -4.22
C GLU A 831 15.61 6.64 -4.19
N ASN A 832 15.00 6.59 -3.00
CA ASN A 832 13.55 6.41 -2.81
C ASN A 832 12.77 7.74 -2.64
N THR A 833 13.31 8.88 -3.11
CA THR A 833 12.61 10.17 -3.09
C THR A 833 12.11 10.56 -4.48
N THR A 834 10.91 11.16 -4.53
CA THR A 834 10.29 11.59 -5.78
C THR A 834 10.20 13.10 -5.83
N ILE A 835 10.73 13.72 -6.86
CA ILE A 835 10.76 15.18 -7.01
C ILE A 835 9.68 15.60 -8.02
N THR A 836 8.80 16.52 -7.63
CA THR A 836 7.75 17.09 -8.50
C THR A 836 8.06 18.55 -8.82
N VAL A 837 8.10 18.91 -10.10
CA VAL A 837 8.44 20.28 -10.54
C VAL A 837 7.68 20.66 -11.81
N THR A 838 7.31 21.93 -11.93
CA THR A 838 6.74 22.49 -13.16
C THR A 838 7.86 23.11 -14.00
N VAL A 839 8.06 22.58 -15.20
CA VAL A 839 9.17 22.96 -16.11
C VAL A 839 8.59 23.61 -17.37
N PRO A 840 9.20 24.69 -17.90
CA PRO A 840 8.87 25.19 -19.23
C PRO A 840 9.38 24.20 -20.29
N ALA A 841 8.46 23.47 -20.93
CA ALA A 841 8.77 22.62 -22.06
C ALA A 841 8.61 23.40 -23.37
N ALA A 842 9.55 23.22 -24.30
CA ALA A 842 9.35 23.61 -25.69
C ALA A 842 8.58 22.50 -26.42
N LYS A 843 7.52 22.87 -27.12
CA LYS A 843 6.70 22.00 -27.96
C LYS A 843 6.56 22.64 -29.35
N LEU A 844 6.68 21.88 -30.42
CA LEU A 844 6.33 22.36 -31.76
C LEU A 844 4.81 22.21 -31.94
N HIS A 845 4.10 23.29 -32.28
CA HIS A 845 2.64 23.31 -32.30
C HIS A 845 2.06 23.96 -33.57
N PRO A 846 1.07 23.35 -34.24
CA PRO A 846 0.38 23.93 -35.38
C PRO A 846 -0.61 25.02 -34.94
N VAL A 847 -0.20 26.29 -35.02
CA VAL A 847 -1.01 27.45 -34.58
C VAL A 847 -2.27 27.63 -35.43
N THR A 848 -2.18 27.27 -36.71
CA THR A 848 -3.33 27.11 -37.60
C THR A 848 -3.17 25.83 -38.41
N CYS A 849 -4.25 25.08 -38.60
CA CYS A 849 -4.30 24.05 -39.63
C CYS A 849 -5.69 23.99 -40.25
N PHE A 850 -5.77 23.79 -41.57
CA PHE A 850 -7.02 23.80 -42.33
C PHE A 850 -6.93 22.92 -43.57
N GLN A 851 -8.07 22.39 -44.03
CA GLN A 851 -8.19 21.71 -45.32
C GLN A 851 -8.13 22.76 -46.44
N VAL A 852 -7.30 22.53 -47.46
CA VAL A 852 -7.17 23.46 -48.59
C VAL A 852 -8.40 23.31 -49.50
N PRO A 853 -9.12 24.41 -49.85
CA PRO A 853 -10.27 24.35 -50.75
C PRO A 853 -9.93 23.78 -52.13
N THR A 854 -10.86 23.00 -52.69
CA THR A 854 -10.78 22.44 -54.07
C THR A 854 -10.81 23.49 -55.19
N ALA A 855 -10.91 24.78 -54.84
CA ALA A 855 -10.82 25.90 -55.78
C ALA A 855 -9.40 26.49 -55.89
N ASP A 856 -8.51 26.16 -54.94
CA ASP A 856 -7.16 26.74 -54.85
C ASP A 856 -6.10 25.88 -55.58
N TYR A 857 -6.48 24.68 -56.04
CA TYR A 857 -5.61 23.73 -56.74
C TYR A 857 -6.33 23.00 -57.89
N ILE A 858 -5.55 22.54 -58.87
CA ILE A 858 -5.96 21.70 -59.99
C ILE A 858 -5.15 20.39 -59.93
N ILE A 859 -5.76 19.26 -60.32
CA ILE A 859 -5.09 17.97 -60.43
C ILE A 859 -5.27 17.43 -61.85
N ASP A 860 -4.17 17.30 -62.58
CA ASP A 860 -4.12 16.69 -63.91
C ASP A 860 -3.51 15.28 -63.81
N ILE A 861 -4.31 14.24 -64.07
CA ILE A 861 -3.87 12.85 -63.96
C ILE A 861 -3.34 12.36 -65.31
N ASN A 862 -2.03 12.13 -65.36
CA ASN A 862 -1.27 11.73 -66.54
C ASN A 862 -0.78 10.28 -66.41
N ASN A 863 -0.70 9.55 -67.52
CA ASN A 863 -0.07 8.22 -67.57
C ASN A 863 0.98 8.13 -68.68
N TRP A 864 1.95 7.25 -68.48
CA TRP A 864 2.97 6.91 -69.48
C TRP A 864 3.24 5.41 -69.46
N THR A 865 3.73 4.86 -70.57
CA THR A 865 3.99 3.42 -70.71
C THR A 865 5.31 3.22 -71.41
N GLU A 866 6.22 2.48 -70.76
CA GLU A 866 7.46 1.99 -71.36
C GLU A 866 7.28 0.50 -71.68
N GLU A 867 7.42 -0.38 -70.69
CA GLU A 867 6.96 -1.77 -70.73
C GLU A 867 5.77 -2.02 -69.78
N THR A 868 5.59 -1.13 -68.80
CA THR A 868 4.46 -1.10 -67.86
C THR A 868 3.89 0.31 -67.82
N THR A 869 2.58 0.43 -67.63
CA THR A 869 1.91 1.73 -67.49
C THR A 869 2.07 2.24 -66.06
N TYR A 870 2.49 3.50 -65.93
CA TYR A 870 2.57 4.25 -64.68
C TYR A 870 1.60 5.43 -64.72
N TYR A 871 1.13 5.85 -63.55
CA TYR A 871 0.19 6.94 -63.38
C TYR A 871 0.78 7.99 -62.44
N LYS A 872 0.57 9.28 -62.72
CA LYS A 872 0.94 10.38 -61.83
C LYS A 872 -0.16 11.45 -61.80
N ALA A 873 -0.30 12.12 -60.67
CA ALA A 873 -1.16 13.28 -60.51
C ALA A 873 -0.29 14.54 -60.42
N ASP A 874 -0.39 15.41 -61.42
CA ASP A 874 0.28 16.70 -61.44
C ASP A 874 -0.62 17.74 -60.75
N ILE A 875 -0.17 18.27 -59.62
CA ILE A 875 -0.95 19.15 -58.74
C ILE A 875 -0.43 20.58 -58.89
N THR A 876 -1.27 21.46 -59.40
CA THR A 876 -0.94 22.87 -59.63
C THR A 876 -1.72 23.78 -58.69
N GLN A 877 -1.02 24.62 -57.92
CA GLN A 877 -1.58 25.64 -57.02
C GLN A 877 -1.25 27.03 -57.54
N SER A 878 -2.26 27.89 -57.71
CA SER A 878 -2.05 29.27 -58.15
C SER A 878 -1.78 30.21 -56.97
N ILE A 879 -0.78 31.09 -57.09
CA ILE A 879 -0.38 32.03 -56.04
C ILE A 879 -0.35 33.47 -56.55
N SER A 880 -0.59 34.43 -55.65
CA SER A 880 -0.47 35.86 -55.93
C SER A 880 0.87 36.35 -55.40
N CYS A 881 1.74 36.82 -56.30
CA CYS A 881 3.10 37.25 -55.98
C CYS A 881 3.13 38.69 -55.41
N PRO A 882 4.13 39.05 -54.56
CA PRO A 882 4.23 40.40 -53.98
C PRO A 882 4.33 41.57 -54.98
N ASN A 883 4.71 41.28 -56.22
CA ASN A 883 4.78 42.22 -57.35
C ASN A 883 3.45 42.35 -58.12
N GLY A 884 2.39 41.63 -57.72
CA GLY A 884 1.09 41.57 -58.41
C GLY A 884 0.99 40.60 -59.60
N SER A 885 2.05 39.86 -59.95
CA SER A 885 1.93 38.76 -60.92
C SER A 885 1.27 37.53 -60.29
N ARG A 886 0.70 36.64 -61.11
CA ARG A 886 0.43 35.27 -60.66
C ARG A 886 1.69 34.43 -60.79
N GLY A 887 1.92 33.56 -59.82
CA GLY A 887 2.88 32.46 -59.89
C GLY A 887 2.11 31.14 -59.76
N GLU A 888 2.77 30.04 -60.11
CA GLU A 888 2.21 28.70 -60.00
C GLU A 888 3.22 27.81 -59.27
N ILE A 889 2.73 27.02 -58.32
CA ILE A 889 3.49 25.99 -57.61
C ILE A 889 3.00 24.65 -58.12
N PHE A 890 3.94 23.80 -58.52
CA PHE A 890 3.71 22.51 -59.17
C PHE A 890 4.33 21.39 -58.34
N ALA A 891 3.61 20.27 -58.21
CA ALA A 891 4.09 19.02 -57.62
C ALA A 891 3.57 17.82 -58.42
N THR A 892 4.19 16.65 -58.28
CA THR A 892 3.84 15.43 -59.03
C THR A 892 3.82 14.23 -58.09
N MET A 893 2.62 13.73 -57.81
CA MET A 893 2.39 12.54 -56.97
C MET A 893 2.38 11.27 -57.84
N ASP A 894 3.25 10.30 -57.57
CA ASP A 894 3.26 9.01 -58.27
C ASP A 894 2.19 8.06 -57.70
N MET A 895 1.34 7.54 -58.58
CA MET A 895 0.13 6.79 -58.23
C MET A 895 0.35 5.26 -58.32
N GLY A 896 1.57 4.84 -58.66
CA GLY A 896 2.01 3.47 -58.82
C GLY A 896 1.70 2.89 -60.20
N SER A 897 2.29 1.71 -60.48
CA SER A 897 2.15 1.03 -61.76
C SER A 897 0.83 0.25 -61.92
N ALA A 898 0.48 -0.06 -63.18
CA ALA A 898 -0.73 -0.80 -63.56
C ALA A 898 -0.66 -2.32 -63.30
N THR A 899 0.51 -2.87 -62.96
CA THR A 899 0.69 -4.33 -62.74
C THR A 899 0.05 -4.83 -61.43
N HIS A 900 -0.26 -3.91 -60.52
CA HIS A 900 -0.91 -4.17 -59.23
C HIS A 900 -2.41 -4.48 -59.46
N ARG A 901 -2.75 -5.77 -59.44
CA ARG A 901 -4.02 -6.38 -59.94
C ARG A 901 -5.32 -5.99 -59.22
N LEU A 902 -5.32 -4.96 -58.37
CA LEU A 902 -6.41 -4.67 -57.41
C LEU A 902 -7.20 -3.38 -57.71
N GLY A 903 -7.05 -2.79 -58.91
CA GLY A 903 -7.88 -1.68 -59.41
C GLY A 903 -7.68 -0.32 -58.73
N ARG A 904 -6.97 -0.26 -57.60
CA ARG A 904 -6.76 0.96 -56.79
C ARG A 904 -5.35 1.07 -56.21
N SER A 905 -5.00 2.24 -55.68
CA SER A 905 -3.83 2.45 -54.81
C SER A 905 -4.09 3.54 -53.77
N TYR A 906 -3.39 3.45 -52.64
CA TYR A 906 -3.36 4.47 -51.58
C TYR A 906 -2.07 5.29 -51.69
N VAL A 907 -2.20 6.61 -51.72
CA VAL A 907 -1.08 7.54 -51.94
C VAL A 907 -1.05 8.64 -50.88
N ALA A 908 0.15 9.12 -50.53
CA ALA A 908 0.32 10.27 -49.65
C ALA A 908 1.68 10.97 -49.81
N GLU A 909 1.69 12.29 -49.84
CA GLU A 909 2.88 13.10 -50.14
C GLU A 909 2.86 14.45 -49.40
N ILE A 910 4.06 14.98 -49.14
CA ILE A 910 4.31 16.32 -48.62
C ILE A 910 4.51 17.28 -49.78
N LEU A 911 3.55 18.18 -50.00
CA LEU A 911 3.57 19.12 -51.12
C LEU A 911 4.20 20.48 -50.73
N PRO A 912 4.83 21.21 -51.66
CA PRO A 912 5.38 22.53 -51.38
C PRO A 912 4.31 23.54 -50.94
N SER A 913 4.57 24.24 -49.84
CA SER A 913 3.63 25.21 -49.26
C SER A 913 3.76 26.60 -49.88
N PRO A 914 2.68 27.21 -50.44
CA PRO A 914 2.61 28.59 -50.93
C PRO A 914 2.99 29.70 -49.95
N GLN A 915 3.14 29.39 -48.66
CA GLN A 915 3.53 30.33 -47.60
C GLN A 915 5.02 30.24 -47.24
N ASN A 916 5.73 29.18 -47.64
CA ASN A 916 7.16 29.03 -47.41
C ASN A 916 7.96 29.93 -48.38
N LEU A 917 8.96 30.65 -47.86
CA LEU A 917 9.74 31.61 -48.65
C LEU A 917 10.46 30.96 -49.85
N ILE A 918 10.86 29.68 -49.77
CA ILE A 918 11.45 28.96 -50.91
C ILE A 918 10.47 28.82 -52.08
N SER A 919 9.24 28.37 -51.81
CA SER A 919 8.20 28.12 -52.80
C SER A 919 7.78 29.42 -53.49
N VAL A 920 7.58 30.48 -52.70
CA VAL A 920 7.26 31.82 -53.23
C VAL A 920 8.44 32.41 -54.00
N SER A 921 9.67 32.31 -53.49
CA SER A 921 10.87 32.85 -54.16
C SER A 921 11.11 32.16 -55.51
N GLY A 922 10.87 30.86 -55.60
CA GLY A 922 10.91 30.10 -56.85
C GLY A 922 9.80 30.50 -57.84
N ALA A 923 8.54 30.33 -57.44
CA ALA A 923 7.38 30.56 -58.31
C ALA A 923 7.23 32.03 -58.76
N CYS A 924 7.55 32.98 -57.87
CA CYS A 924 7.50 34.42 -58.15
C CYS A 924 8.86 35.02 -58.58
N ARG A 925 9.92 34.19 -58.68
CA ARG A 925 11.29 34.58 -59.10
C ARG A 925 11.87 35.77 -58.32
N LEU A 926 11.68 35.79 -56.99
CA LEU A 926 12.00 36.95 -56.14
C LEU A 926 13.51 37.16 -55.89
N GLY A 927 14.36 36.19 -56.20
CA GLY A 927 15.82 36.33 -56.09
C GLY A 927 16.34 36.46 -54.64
N LEU A 928 15.57 35.99 -53.66
CA LEU A 928 15.92 36.09 -52.23
C LEU A 928 17.11 35.16 -51.87
N ASN A 929 17.94 35.61 -50.93
CA ASN A 929 19.03 34.79 -50.38
C ASN A 929 18.47 33.56 -49.65
N ALA A 930 18.98 32.37 -49.99
CA ALA A 930 18.52 31.09 -49.44
C ALA A 930 18.58 31.01 -47.90
N SER A 931 19.57 31.65 -47.27
CA SER A 931 19.75 31.63 -45.82
C SER A 931 18.60 32.28 -45.03
N ALA A 932 17.85 33.21 -45.63
CA ALA A 932 16.68 33.82 -44.98
C ALA A 932 15.47 32.88 -44.89
N TYR A 933 15.54 31.69 -45.52
CA TYR A 933 14.54 30.63 -45.43
C TYR A 933 15.00 29.46 -44.55
N GLU A 934 16.30 29.18 -44.50
CA GLU A 934 16.85 28.08 -43.71
C GLU A 934 16.56 28.27 -42.20
N TYR A 935 16.72 29.51 -41.71
CA TYR A 935 16.51 29.90 -40.31
C TYR A 935 15.15 30.60 -40.15
N ALA A 936 14.09 29.79 -40.10
CA ALA A 936 12.70 30.24 -39.99
C ALA A 936 12.03 29.70 -38.72
N SER A 937 11.50 30.62 -37.90
CA SER A 937 10.79 30.34 -36.64
C SER A 937 9.34 29.86 -36.80
N TRP A 938 8.86 29.78 -38.04
CA TRP A 938 7.61 29.11 -38.40
C TRP A 938 7.74 28.47 -39.79
N ARG A 939 7.02 27.37 -40.04
CA ARG A 939 7.00 26.68 -41.33
C ARG A 939 5.61 26.14 -41.63
N PHE A 940 5.17 26.25 -42.89
CA PHE A 940 3.94 25.62 -43.35
C PHE A 940 4.26 24.25 -43.97
N GLN A 941 3.58 23.22 -43.47
CA GLN A 941 3.55 21.90 -44.11
C GLN A 941 2.24 21.77 -44.90
N THR A 942 2.31 21.29 -46.15
CA THR A 942 1.14 20.86 -46.90
C THR A 942 1.18 19.35 -47.05
N TYR A 943 0.17 18.67 -46.52
CA TYR A 943 0.01 17.23 -46.60
C TYR A 943 -1.10 16.91 -47.62
N ALA A 944 -0.89 15.93 -48.49
CA ALA A 944 -1.94 15.43 -49.38
C ALA A 944 -1.99 13.90 -49.35
N TRP A 945 -3.19 13.32 -49.31
CA TRP A 945 -3.38 11.86 -49.30
C TRP A 945 -4.72 11.43 -49.91
N GLY A 946 -4.84 10.18 -50.34
CA GLY A 946 -6.09 9.67 -50.92
C GLY A 946 -6.08 8.22 -51.42
N GLU A 947 -7.26 7.76 -51.85
CA GLU A 947 -7.48 6.50 -52.57
C GLU A 947 -7.72 6.81 -54.05
N TYR A 948 -6.84 6.32 -54.92
CA TYR A 948 -6.92 6.44 -56.36
C TYR A 948 -7.57 5.20 -56.99
N SER A 949 -8.52 5.41 -57.90
CA SER A 949 -9.12 4.38 -58.74
C SER A 949 -8.42 4.34 -60.11
N LYS A 950 -7.71 3.25 -60.38
CA LYS A 950 -7.06 2.98 -61.68
C LYS A 950 -8.07 2.62 -62.77
N GLU A 951 -9.24 2.12 -62.37
CA GLU A 951 -10.35 1.77 -63.28
C GLU A 951 -11.03 3.03 -63.83
N ASN A 952 -11.27 4.03 -62.98
CA ASN A 952 -11.93 5.29 -63.37
C ASN A 952 -10.93 6.39 -63.77
N ASN A 953 -9.64 6.22 -63.49
CA ASN A 953 -8.60 7.24 -63.59
C ASN A 953 -8.89 8.50 -62.75
N GLU A 954 -9.44 8.32 -61.54
CA GLU A 954 -9.85 9.41 -60.64
C GLU A 954 -9.53 9.12 -59.16
N PHE A 955 -9.48 10.16 -58.32
CA PHE A 955 -9.45 9.99 -56.87
C PHE A 955 -10.85 9.70 -56.31
N LYS A 956 -11.00 8.57 -55.61
CA LYS A 956 -12.21 8.21 -54.85
C LYS A 956 -12.30 8.95 -53.52
N HIS A 957 -11.15 9.21 -52.90
CA HIS A 957 -10.96 10.17 -51.81
C HIS A 957 -9.65 10.92 -52.07
N PHE A 958 -9.64 12.23 -51.83
CA PHE A 958 -8.43 13.05 -51.81
C PHE A 958 -8.62 14.15 -50.77
N SER A 959 -7.64 14.31 -49.89
CA SER A 959 -7.63 15.38 -48.90
C SER A 959 -6.29 16.08 -48.91
N MET A 960 -6.30 17.41 -48.92
CA MET A 960 -5.10 18.24 -48.78
C MET A 960 -5.26 19.17 -47.59
N TRP A 961 -4.30 19.15 -46.68
CA TRP A 961 -4.30 19.90 -45.43
C TRP A 961 -3.05 20.75 -45.30
N ARG A 962 -3.17 21.92 -44.67
CA ARG A 962 -2.08 22.88 -44.51
C ARG A 962 -1.98 23.35 -43.06
N CYS A 963 -0.89 23.02 -42.39
CA CYS A 963 -0.61 23.42 -41.00
C CYS A 963 0.58 24.38 -40.92
N ASN A 964 0.51 25.39 -40.04
CA ASN A 964 1.60 26.32 -39.74
C ASN A 964 2.19 26.02 -38.35
N TYR A 965 3.40 25.46 -38.31
CA TYR A 965 4.08 25.06 -37.08
C TYR A 965 5.00 26.15 -36.56
N THR A 966 5.02 26.38 -35.24
CA THR A 966 6.01 27.20 -34.54
C THR A 966 6.24 26.64 -33.12
N TRP A 967 7.29 27.10 -32.45
CA TRP A 967 7.59 26.69 -31.08
C TRP A 967 6.72 27.45 -30.05
N VAL A 968 6.21 26.71 -29.08
CA VAL A 968 5.47 27.25 -27.92
C VAL A 968 6.08 26.76 -26.61
N GLU A 969 6.05 27.61 -25.59
CA GLU A 969 6.38 27.24 -24.21
C GLU A 969 5.10 26.75 -23.51
N THR A 970 5.15 25.55 -22.94
CA THR A 970 4.04 24.96 -22.17
C THR A 970 4.53 24.57 -20.78
N ALA A 971 3.87 25.09 -19.73
CA ALA A 971 4.19 24.70 -18.36
C ALA A 971 3.78 23.25 -18.12
N THR A 972 4.76 22.41 -17.78
CA THR A 972 4.60 20.95 -17.75
C THR A 972 4.98 20.42 -16.37
N GLU A 973 4.05 19.74 -15.70
CA GLU A 973 4.34 19.00 -14.46
C GLU A 973 5.17 17.75 -14.83
N VAL A 974 6.35 17.61 -14.22
CA VAL A 974 7.20 16.43 -14.37
C VAL A 974 7.56 15.82 -13.02
N HIS A 975 7.68 14.50 -13.03
CA HIS A 975 8.26 13.73 -11.95
C HIS A 975 9.72 13.42 -12.30
N LEU A 976 10.62 13.63 -11.34
CA LEU A 976 12.06 13.39 -11.47
C LEU A 976 12.52 12.38 -10.42
N THR A 977 13.42 11.51 -10.86
CA THR A 977 14.24 10.63 -10.02
C THR A 977 15.66 11.18 -9.97
N ALA A 978 16.37 10.95 -8.85
CA ALA A 978 17.75 11.39 -8.68
C ALA A 978 18.71 10.21 -8.82
N ASN A 979 19.67 10.32 -9.75
CA ASN A 979 20.68 9.28 -9.99
C ASN A 979 22.08 9.92 -10.07
N GLN A 980 22.94 9.60 -9.09
CA GLN A 980 24.33 10.07 -9.00
C GLN A 980 24.51 11.60 -9.12
N GLY A 981 23.52 12.37 -8.64
CA GLY A 981 23.51 13.85 -8.68
C GLY A 981 22.80 14.46 -9.90
N ASN A 982 22.44 13.67 -10.90
CA ASN A 982 21.63 14.10 -12.03
C ASN A 982 20.14 13.84 -11.76
N TYR A 983 19.26 14.70 -12.28
CA TYR A 983 17.81 14.47 -12.29
C TYR A 983 17.36 13.90 -13.63
N ILE A 984 16.56 12.84 -13.60
CA ILE A 984 16.07 12.12 -14.79
C ILE A 984 14.55 12.02 -14.71
N LEU A 985 13.86 12.28 -15.82
CA LEU A 985 12.41 12.12 -15.95
C LEU A 985 11.98 10.70 -15.54
N ASP A 986 10.95 10.61 -14.71
CA ASP A 986 10.40 9.34 -14.24
C ASP A 986 9.54 8.68 -15.34
N PRO A 987 9.94 7.52 -15.90
CA PRO A 987 9.21 6.87 -16.97
C PRO A 987 7.93 6.16 -16.50
N GLU A 988 7.71 5.96 -15.19
CA GLU A 988 6.45 5.43 -14.67
C GLU A 988 5.36 6.50 -14.52
N ARG A 989 5.74 7.79 -14.52
CA ARG A 989 4.81 8.92 -14.36
C ARG A 989 5.06 9.99 -15.44
N PRO A 990 4.45 9.85 -16.62
CA PRO A 990 4.77 10.67 -17.79
C PRO A 990 4.43 12.16 -17.55
N PRO A 991 5.25 13.09 -18.11
CA PRO A 991 5.01 14.53 -18.10
C PRO A 991 3.59 14.95 -18.49
N ARG A 992 3.08 15.99 -17.82
CA ARG A 992 1.72 16.51 -18.00
C ARG A 992 1.75 17.97 -18.46
N PRO A 993 1.71 18.25 -19.77
CA PRO A 993 1.73 19.60 -20.30
C PRO A 993 0.39 20.30 -20.09
N ASN A 994 0.38 21.44 -19.40
CA ASN A 994 -0.84 22.22 -19.24
C ASN A 994 -1.07 23.15 -20.44
N LEU A 995 -1.80 22.64 -21.43
CA LEU A 995 -2.10 23.34 -22.68
C LEU A 995 -2.81 24.70 -22.49
N SER A 996 -3.45 24.98 -21.34
CA SER A 996 -4.04 26.31 -21.08
C SER A 996 -3.00 27.39 -20.71
N THR A 997 -1.73 27.02 -20.53
CA THR A 997 -0.61 27.94 -20.24
C THR A 997 0.24 28.27 -21.47
N THR A 998 -0.08 27.66 -22.62
CA THR A 998 0.69 27.73 -23.86
C THR A 998 0.84 29.16 -24.35
N LYS A 999 2.08 29.57 -24.62
CA LYS A 999 2.43 30.88 -25.20
C LYS A 999 3.52 30.71 -26.26
N PRO A 1000 3.69 31.64 -27.23
CA PRO A 1000 4.79 31.58 -28.19
C PRO A 1000 6.16 31.51 -27.49
N TRP A 1001 7.05 30.66 -27.99
CA TRP A 1001 8.40 30.52 -27.44
C TRP A 1001 9.18 31.84 -27.62
N SER A 1002 9.86 32.31 -26.57
CA SER A 1002 10.47 33.65 -26.55
C SER A 1002 11.88 33.63 -25.92
N PRO A 1003 12.92 34.15 -26.60
CA PRO A 1003 12.91 34.64 -27.99
C PRO A 1003 12.74 33.48 -28.98
N ALA A 1004 12.10 33.74 -30.12
CA ALA A 1004 11.65 32.74 -31.08
C ALA A 1004 12.77 31.75 -31.48
N LEU A 1005 12.42 30.47 -31.62
CA LEU A 1005 13.32 29.38 -32.01
C LEU A 1005 13.02 28.94 -33.44
N ASP A 1006 14.03 28.52 -34.20
CA ASP A 1006 13.84 28.02 -35.57
C ASP A 1006 13.21 26.62 -35.59
N VAL A 1007 12.35 26.37 -36.58
CA VAL A 1007 11.80 25.03 -36.82
C VAL A 1007 12.86 24.19 -37.53
N PRO A 1008 13.30 23.04 -36.98
CA PRO A 1008 14.37 22.25 -37.57
C PRO A 1008 13.95 21.61 -38.91
N HIS A 1009 14.92 21.31 -39.76
CA HIS A 1009 14.68 20.58 -41.02
C HIS A 1009 14.42 19.11 -40.72
N VAL A 1010 13.18 18.64 -40.94
CA VAL A 1010 12.73 17.27 -40.63
C VAL A 1010 12.54 16.36 -41.85
N ASP A 1011 12.50 16.91 -43.07
CA ASP A 1011 12.08 16.22 -44.29
C ASP A 1011 13.04 16.47 -45.47
N ASN A 1012 12.62 16.11 -46.69
CA ASN A 1012 13.42 16.23 -47.91
C ASN A 1012 13.31 17.60 -48.61
N GLU A 1013 12.62 18.61 -48.07
CA GLU A 1013 12.48 19.95 -48.68
C GLU A 1013 13.86 20.63 -48.91
N PHE A 1014 14.86 20.25 -48.09
CA PHE A 1014 16.23 20.76 -48.15
C PHE A 1014 17.24 19.76 -48.76
N SER A 1015 16.77 18.67 -49.37
CA SER A 1015 17.63 17.60 -49.94
C SER A 1015 18.63 18.11 -50.98
N GLY A 1016 18.26 19.11 -51.78
CA GLY A 1016 19.17 19.80 -52.72
C GLY A 1016 20.32 20.57 -52.08
N ARG A 1017 20.33 20.76 -50.75
CA ARG A 1017 21.43 21.32 -49.95
C ARG A 1017 22.26 20.24 -49.24
N GLY A 1018 21.89 18.96 -49.36
CA GLY A 1018 22.54 17.82 -48.68
C GLY A 1018 21.98 17.49 -47.29
N ILE A 1019 20.90 18.16 -46.87
CA ILE A 1019 20.12 17.92 -45.66
C ILE A 1019 18.91 17.05 -46.03
N TYR A 1020 18.85 15.83 -45.52
CA TYR A 1020 17.82 14.84 -45.87
C TYR A 1020 16.77 14.70 -44.77
N SER A 1021 15.70 13.95 -45.05
CA SER A 1021 14.69 13.59 -44.05
C SER A 1021 15.28 13.01 -42.76
N ALA A 1022 14.65 13.37 -41.64
CA ALA A 1022 14.86 12.83 -40.31
C ALA A 1022 13.91 11.66 -39.98
N PHE A 1023 13.07 11.25 -40.92
CA PHE A 1023 12.19 10.09 -40.80
C PHE A 1023 12.90 8.80 -41.25
N PRO A 1024 12.51 7.64 -40.70
CA PRO A 1024 13.05 6.35 -41.14
C PRO A 1024 12.62 6.08 -42.58
N SER A 1025 13.56 5.63 -43.42
CA SER A 1025 13.23 5.03 -44.70
C SER A 1025 12.53 3.69 -44.44
N LEU A 1026 11.24 3.62 -44.77
CA LEU A 1026 10.36 2.47 -44.51
C LEU A 1026 9.83 1.86 -45.81
N THR A 1027 9.42 0.59 -45.77
CA THR A 1027 8.82 -0.12 -46.90
C THR A 1027 7.59 -0.87 -46.42
N LEU A 1028 6.41 -0.50 -46.95
CA LEU A 1028 5.15 -1.17 -46.64
C LEU A 1028 4.98 -2.38 -47.57
N ALA A 1029 4.88 -3.58 -47.00
CA ALA A 1029 4.79 -4.85 -47.74
C ALA A 1029 3.38 -5.14 -48.29
N ASN A 1030 2.64 -4.12 -48.73
CA ASN A 1030 1.26 -4.22 -49.20
C ASN A 1030 1.14 -3.75 -50.67
N PRO A 1031 0.62 -4.59 -51.60
CA PRO A 1031 0.48 -4.24 -53.02
C PRO A 1031 -0.56 -3.15 -53.32
N LEU A 1032 -1.29 -2.63 -52.34
CA LEU A 1032 -2.16 -1.45 -52.49
C LEU A 1032 -1.44 -0.11 -52.26
N THR A 1033 -0.19 -0.11 -51.78
CA THR A 1033 0.59 1.11 -51.56
C THR A 1033 1.05 1.70 -52.91
N GLY A 1034 0.74 2.98 -53.17
CA GLY A 1034 1.35 3.78 -54.24
C GLY A 1034 2.60 4.51 -53.72
N PHE A 1035 2.88 5.72 -54.22
CA PHE A 1035 3.88 6.57 -53.57
C PHE A 1035 3.37 7.02 -52.20
N MET A 1036 4.25 6.93 -51.20
CA MET A 1036 3.95 7.31 -49.83
C MET A 1036 5.19 7.88 -49.17
N ASP A 1037 5.14 9.14 -48.72
CA ASP A 1037 6.22 9.76 -47.95
C ASP A 1037 6.48 9.01 -46.63
N ASP A 1038 7.73 8.96 -46.18
CA ASP A 1038 8.12 8.21 -44.97
C ASP A 1038 7.39 8.67 -43.69
N GLN A 1039 6.95 9.95 -43.63
CA GLN A 1039 6.11 10.47 -42.54
C GLN A 1039 4.76 9.74 -42.46
N PHE A 1040 4.15 9.43 -43.60
CA PHE A 1040 2.90 8.66 -43.67
C PHE A 1040 3.18 7.18 -43.43
N LYS A 1041 4.26 6.61 -44.00
CA LYS A 1041 4.61 5.19 -43.78
C LYS A 1041 4.78 4.87 -42.29
N ALA A 1042 5.30 5.82 -41.49
CA ALA A 1042 5.47 5.66 -40.04
C ALA A 1042 4.14 5.60 -39.26
N LEU A 1043 3.02 6.08 -39.83
CA LEU A 1043 1.69 5.98 -39.21
C LEU A 1043 0.97 4.67 -39.54
N ILE A 1044 1.37 3.99 -40.62
CA ILE A 1044 0.69 2.79 -41.14
C ILE A 1044 1.28 1.52 -40.52
N GLU A 1045 0.43 0.53 -40.23
CA GLU A 1045 0.83 -0.80 -39.77
C GLU A 1045 1.85 -1.45 -40.74
N PRO A 1046 2.91 -2.12 -40.25
CA PRO A 1046 3.21 -2.44 -38.85
C PRO A 1046 4.04 -1.37 -38.11
N PHE A 1047 4.27 -0.19 -38.71
CA PHE A 1047 5.16 0.83 -38.14
C PHE A 1047 4.42 1.79 -37.20
N GLY A 1048 3.17 2.12 -37.52
CA GLY A 1048 2.23 2.86 -36.68
C GLY A 1048 0.94 2.08 -36.39
N GLN A 1049 -0.14 2.79 -36.06
CA GLN A 1049 -1.41 2.23 -35.56
C GLN A 1049 -2.57 2.30 -36.56
N LEU A 1050 -2.35 2.80 -37.78
CA LEU A 1050 -3.39 2.95 -38.80
C LEU A 1050 -3.31 1.82 -39.84
N PRO A 1051 -4.43 1.15 -40.19
CA PRO A 1051 -4.46 0.27 -41.35
C PRO A 1051 -4.31 1.12 -42.63
N LEU A 1052 -3.72 0.55 -43.69
CA LEU A 1052 -3.46 1.26 -44.96
C LEU A 1052 -4.74 1.86 -45.56
N GLU A 1053 -5.86 1.17 -45.40
CA GLU A 1053 -7.20 1.56 -45.85
C GLU A 1053 -7.66 2.92 -45.27
N ALA A 1054 -7.14 3.34 -44.11
CA ALA A 1054 -7.50 4.62 -43.48
C ALA A 1054 -7.15 5.83 -44.38
N ILE A 1055 -6.14 5.71 -45.24
CA ILE A 1055 -5.75 6.73 -46.23
C ILE A 1055 -6.90 7.03 -47.23
N GLY A 1056 -7.82 6.09 -47.45
CA GLY A 1056 -9.02 6.29 -48.26
C GLY A 1056 -10.29 6.65 -47.51
N ASP A 1057 -10.27 6.71 -46.17
CA ASP A 1057 -11.46 6.94 -45.35
C ASP A 1057 -11.55 8.42 -44.89
N PRO A 1058 -12.51 9.21 -45.39
CA PRO A 1058 -12.66 10.60 -44.96
C PRO A 1058 -13.01 10.74 -43.47
N ALA A 1059 -13.53 9.71 -42.80
CA ALA A 1059 -13.77 9.71 -41.36
C ALA A 1059 -12.49 9.59 -40.52
N ARG A 1060 -11.36 9.19 -41.12
CA ARG A 1060 -10.05 9.01 -40.46
C ARG A 1060 -9.08 10.17 -40.68
N ASN A 1061 -9.47 11.19 -41.45
CA ASN A 1061 -8.64 12.35 -41.78
C ASN A 1061 -8.07 13.07 -40.55
N ASP A 1062 -8.87 13.29 -39.50
CA ASP A 1062 -8.43 13.98 -38.28
C ASP A 1062 -7.39 13.17 -37.48
N GLU A 1063 -7.44 11.84 -37.59
CA GLU A 1063 -6.54 10.91 -36.91
C GLU A 1063 -5.20 10.79 -37.64
N ILE A 1064 -5.23 10.75 -38.98
CA ILE A 1064 -4.05 10.91 -39.84
C ILE A 1064 -3.38 12.26 -39.56
N LEU A 1065 -4.16 13.35 -39.51
CA LEU A 1065 -3.63 14.69 -39.28
C LEU A 1065 -3.00 14.84 -37.88
N GLN A 1066 -3.63 14.30 -36.84
CA GLN A 1066 -3.05 14.26 -35.49
C GLN A 1066 -1.76 13.44 -35.44
N GLY A 1067 -1.72 12.27 -36.11
CA GLY A 1067 -0.51 11.46 -36.22
C GLY A 1067 0.64 12.19 -36.91
N LEU A 1068 0.38 12.90 -38.02
CA LEU A 1068 1.37 13.72 -38.72
C LEU A 1068 1.89 14.87 -37.85
N GLN A 1069 0.99 15.56 -37.14
CA GLN A 1069 1.35 16.66 -36.23
C GLN A 1069 2.21 16.18 -35.06
N HIS A 1070 1.84 15.05 -34.44
CA HIS A 1070 2.58 14.39 -33.37
C HIS A 1070 3.97 13.94 -33.84
N ASN A 1071 4.06 13.29 -34.99
CA ASN A 1071 5.34 12.83 -35.54
C ASN A 1071 6.29 13.97 -35.93
N TYR A 1072 5.78 15.07 -36.48
CA TYR A 1072 6.58 16.29 -36.68
C TYR A 1072 7.04 16.85 -35.33
N GLY A 1073 6.12 16.97 -34.35
CA GLY A 1073 6.43 17.45 -33.00
C GLY A 1073 7.53 16.65 -32.32
N LEU A 1074 7.43 15.32 -32.33
CA LEU A 1074 8.44 14.39 -31.83
C LEU A 1074 9.79 14.61 -32.51
N VAL A 1075 9.86 14.49 -33.84
CA VAL A 1075 11.11 14.62 -34.59
C VAL A 1075 11.76 16.00 -34.36
N ALA A 1076 10.97 17.06 -34.30
CA ALA A 1076 11.45 18.40 -34.01
C ALA A 1076 11.96 18.56 -32.56
N ALA A 1077 11.28 17.98 -31.56
CA ALA A 1077 11.71 17.99 -30.17
C ALA A 1077 13.04 17.25 -29.98
N GLN A 1078 13.21 16.09 -30.65
CA GLN A 1078 14.46 15.34 -30.57
C GLN A 1078 15.61 16.01 -31.36
N LEU A 1079 15.34 16.63 -32.51
CA LEU A 1079 16.35 17.45 -33.20
C LEU A 1079 16.72 18.69 -32.37
N ALA A 1080 15.77 19.37 -31.74
CA ALA A 1080 16.05 20.51 -30.87
C ALA A 1080 16.86 20.12 -29.61
N ASN A 1081 16.70 18.89 -29.12
CA ASN A 1081 17.50 18.34 -28.02
C ASN A 1081 18.99 18.19 -28.38
N ILE A 1082 19.30 17.83 -29.63
CA ILE A 1082 20.66 17.53 -30.11
C ILE A 1082 21.31 18.74 -30.80
N GLU A 1083 20.57 19.42 -31.68
CA GLU A 1083 21.12 20.49 -32.52
C GLU A 1083 20.98 21.87 -31.87
N ASN A 1084 19.89 22.16 -31.14
CA ASN A 1084 19.54 23.51 -30.67
C ASN A 1084 19.73 23.77 -29.16
N ARG A 1085 20.24 22.78 -28.40
CA ARG A 1085 20.49 22.89 -26.96
C ARG A 1085 21.89 23.47 -26.70
N TYR A 1086 21.95 24.54 -25.91
CA TYR A 1086 23.18 25.26 -25.57
C TYR A 1086 23.37 25.35 -24.05
N ASN A 1087 24.61 25.27 -23.56
CA ASN A 1087 24.94 25.57 -22.18
C ASN A 1087 24.81 27.09 -21.90
N LEU A 1088 24.62 27.48 -20.65
CA LEU A 1088 24.59 28.91 -20.25
C LEU A 1088 25.88 29.70 -20.53
N THR A 1089 26.96 29.03 -20.94
CA THR A 1089 28.24 29.64 -21.35
C THR A 1089 28.39 29.83 -22.86
N GLU A 1090 27.47 29.30 -23.67
CA GLU A 1090 27.58 29.23 -25.13
C GLU A 1090 26.60 30.18 -25.81
N SER A 1091 27.01 30.78 -26.92
CA SER A 1091 26.15 31.59 -27.81
C SER A 1091 25.57 30.72 -28.91
N SER A 1092 24.33 31.00 -29.31
CA SER A 1092 23.77 30.50 -30.56
C SER A 1092 24.27 31.32 -31.76
N MET A 1093 23.84 30.96 -32.98
CA MET A 1093 24.12 31.74 -34.19
C MET A 1093 23.55 33.16 -34.13
N ASP A 1094 22.38 33.32 -33.49
CA ASP A 1094 21.56 34.53 -33.55
C ASP A 1094 21.63 35.40 -32.29
N ARG A 1095 21.99 34.84 -31.11
CA ARG A 1095 22.04 35.58 -29.83
C ARG A 1095 23.11 35.05 -28.86
N PRO A 1096 23.67 35.92 -27.98
CA PRO A 1096 24.49 35.48 -26.85
C PRO A 1096 23.64 34.75 -25.78
N PRO A 1097 24.25 34.00 -24.85
CA PRO A 1097 23.52 33.36 -23.75
C PRO A 1097 22.77 34.39 -22.87
N PRO A 1098 21.69 33.97 -22.17
CA PRO A 1098 20.91 34.85 -21.30
C PRO A 1098 21.76 35.50 -20.19
N ALA A 1099 21.98 36.82 -20.29
CA ALA A 1099 22.91 37.55 -19.42
C ALA A 1099 22.51 37.56 -17.93
N ASP A 1100 21.20 37.60 -17.65
CA ASP A 1100 20.65 37.53 -16.28
C ASP A 1100 20.51 36.06 -15.77
N GLY A 1101 20.90 35.08 -16.58
CA GLY A 1101 20.65 33.66 -16.35
C GLY A 1101 19.21 33.22 -16.67
N LEU A 1102 18.89 31.99 -16.29
CA LEU A 1102 17.52 31.43 -16.35
C LEU A 1102 16.91 31.36 -14.94
N PRO A 1103 15.57 31.50 -14.80
CA PRO A 1103 14.91 31.43 -13.51
C PRO A 1103 15.06 30.06 -12.85
N THR A 1104 15.22 30.06 -11.53
CA THR A 1104 15.13 28.86 -10.70
C THR A 1104 13.70 28.32 -10.67
N LEU A 1105 13.56 27.01 -10.64
CA LEU A 1105 12.28 26.30 -10.61
C LEU A 1105 12.04 25.73 -9.22
N GLU A 1106 10.89 26.04 -8.63
CA GLU A 1106 10.48 25.48 -7.34
C GLU A 1106 10.06 24.03 -7.52
N ALA A 1107 10.81 23.11 -6.91
CA ALA A 1107 10.55 21.68 -6.94
C ALA A 1107 10.20 21.17 -5.54
N THR A 1108 9.34 20.16 -5.48
CA THR A 1108 8.90 19.51 -4.23
C THR A 1108 9.49 18.11 -4.14
N LEU A 1109 10.58 17.97 -3.38
CA LEU A 1109 11.16 16.68 -3.03
C LEU A 1109 10.29 16.01 -1.98
N THR A 1110 9.76 14.82 -2.29
CA THR A 1110 8.87 14.07 -1.42
C THR A 1110 9.53 12.76 -0.98
N ASP A 1111 9.76 12.62 0.32
CA ASP A 1111 10.25 11.39 0.95
C ASP A 1111 9.11 10.54 1.50
N ASN A 1112 8.83 9.41 0.84
CA ASN A 1112 7.78 8.46 1.20
C ASN A 1112 8.19 7.43 2.29
N SER A 1113 9.48 7.40 2.68
CA SER A 1113 9.99 6.43 3.65
C SER A 1113 9.60 6.76 5.10
N ARG A 1114 9.26 8.02 5.38
CA ARG A 1114 9.11 8.56 6.73
C ARG A 1114 7.88 8.01 7.48
N ARG A 1115 8.12 7.00 8.32
CA ARG A 1115 7.16 6.49 9.31
C ARG A 1115 7.03 7.44 10.51
N ARG A 1116 5.79 7.81 10.86
CA ARG A 1116 5.51 8.74 11.96
C ARG A 1116 4.45 8.21 12.92
N LEU A 1117 4.61 8.57 14.19
CA LEU A 1117 3.68 8.22 15.26
C LEU A 1117 2.51 9.20 15.26
N VAL A 1118 1.31 8.76 14.87
CA VAL A 1118 0.10 9.59 14.77
C VAL A 1118 -0.82 9.32 15.96
N GLN A 1119 -1.49 10.35 16.47
CA GLN A 1119 -2.53 10.21 17.49
C GLN A 1119 -3.91 10.08 16.85
N ASN A 1120 -4.63 8.99 17.13
CA ASN A 1120 -5.96 8.75 16.57
C ASN A 1120 -7.00 9.73 17.16
N PRO A 1121 -7.68 10.56 16.34
CA PRO A 1121 -8.62 11.56 16.84
C PRO A 1121 -9.86 10.94 17.46
N GLN A 1122 -10.47 9.93 16.81
CA GLN A 1122 -11.71 9.29 17.30
C GLN A 1122 -11.53 8.67 18.69
N VAL A 1123 -10.44 7.92 18.89
CA VAL A 1123 -10.11 7.31 20.18
C VAL A 1123 -9.77 8.38 21.23
N THR A 1124 -9.11 9.46 20.83
CA THR A 1124 -8.82 10.61 21.71
C THR A 1124 -10.11 11.27 22.20
N TYR A 1125 -11.08 11.54 21.31
CA TYR A 1125 -12.36 12.15 21.71
C TYR A 1125 -13.16 11.25 22.67
N ILE A 1126 -13.16 9.92 22.48
CA ILE A 1126 -13.81 8.98 23.41
C ILE A 1126 -13.11 9.00 24.78
N LEU A 1127 -11.77 8.97 24.81
CA LEU A 1127 -11.00 9.05 26.06
C LEU A 1127 -11.23 10.37 26.80
N VAL A 1128 -11.22 11.51 26.09
CA VAL A 1128 -11.50 12.84 26.65
C VAL A 1128 -12.93 12.91 27.18
N GLY A 1129 -13.92 12.33 26.48
CA GLY A 1129 -15.29 12.24 26.96
C GLY A 1129 -15.43 11.48 28.27
N ILE A 1130 -14.81 10.29 28.38
CA ILE A 1130 -14.81 9.49 29.61
C ILE A 1130 -14.11 10.25 30.75
N LEU A 1131 -12.92 10.80 30.51
CA LEU A 1131 -12.18 11.56 31.52
C LEU A 1131 -12.92 12.84 31.94
N GLY A 1132 -13.64 13.49 31.02
CA GLY A 1132 -14.50 14.64 31.32
C GLY A 1132 -15.60 14.27 32.32
N VAL A 1133 -16.26 13.12 32.14
CA VAL A 1133 -17.24 12.61 33.12
C VAL A 1133 -16.59 12.29 34.47
N VAL A 1134 -15.35 11.75 34.50
CA VAL A 1134 -14.59 11.54 35.75
C VAL A 1134 -14.30 12.86 36.45
N ALA A 1135 -13.79 13.86 35.72
CA ALA A 1135 -13.48 15.17 36.27
C ALA A 1135 -14.73 15.85 36.83
N LEU A 1136 -15.81 15.91 36.04
CA LEU A 1136 -17.10 16.49 36.44
C LEU A 1136 -17.69 15.80 37.67
N ALA A 1137 -17.64 14.47 37.76
CA ALA A 1137 -18.14 13.74 38.93
C ALA A 1137 -17.35 14.06 40.21
N ASN A 1138 -16.02 14.23 40.13
CA ASN A 1138 -15.20 14.60 41.28
C ASN A 1138 -15.40 16.08 41.66
N ILE A 1139 -15.52 17.00 40.69
CA ILE A 1139 -15.81 18.42 40.92
C ILE A 1139 -17.19 18.59 41.55
N TRP A 1140 -18.22 17.92 41.03
CA TRP A 1140 -19.57 17.92 41.60
C TRP A 1140 -19.57 17.46 43.07
N ALA A 1141 -18.85 16.39 43.37
CA ALA A 1141 -18.72 15.86 44.73
C ALA A 1141 -17.90 16.76 45.68
N LEU A 1142 -17.13 17.72 45.15
CA LEU A 1142 -16.47 18.79 45.93
C LEU A 1142 -17.42 19.97 46.15
N VAL A 1143 -18.12 20.41 45.11
CA VAL A 1143 -19.11 21.51 45.18
C VAL A 1143 -20.25 21.12 46.14
N SER A 1144 -20.79 19.90 46.05
CA SER A 1144 -21.80 19.39 46.98
C SER A 1144 -21.34 19.46 48.44
N ALA A 1145 -20.11 19.00 48.72
CA ALA A 1145 -19.56 19.00 50.07
C ALA A 1145 -19.32 20.43 50.61
N ALA A 1146 -18.97 21.38 49.74
CA ALA A 1146 -18.78 22.79 50.11
C ALA A 1146 -20.10 23.54 50.31
N CYS A 1147 -21.12 23.28 49.48
CA CYS A 1147 -22.42 23.96 49.55
C CYS A 1147 -23.39 23.38 50.59
N ARG A 1148 -23.15 22.16 51.09
CA ARG A 1148 -24.04 21.48 52.05
C ARG A 1148 -24.46 22.34 53.28
N PRO A 1149 -23.58 23.14 53.93
CA PRO A 1149 -23.97 23.97 55.07
C PRO A 1149 -25.02 25.05 54.75
N LEU A 1150 -25.18 25.44 53.49
CA LEU A 1150 -26.10 26.49 53.04
C LEU A 1150 -27.48 25.95 52.62
N VAL A 1151 -27.58 24.66 52.31
CA VAL A 1151 -28.77 24.04 51.69
C VAL A 1151 -29.46 23.03 52.62
N GLY A 1152 -28.83 22.65 53.75
CA GLY A 1152 -29.47 21.88 54.82
C GLY A 1152 -29.79 20.41 54.50
N GLY A 1153 -29.35 19.88 53.36
CA GLY A 1153 -29.66 18.51 52.94
C GLY A 1153 -28.63 17.90 51.98
N SER A 1154 -28.76 16.59 51.73
CA SER A 1154 -27.94 15.86 50.76
C SER A 1154 -28.40 16.13 49.33
N TRP A 1155 -27.48 16.61 48.48
CA TRP A 1155 -27.75 16.90 47.08
C TRP A 1155 -27.68 15.64 46.19
N LEU A 1156 -28.06 15.78 44.91
CA LEU A 1156 -28.08 14.66 43.97
C LEU A 1156 -26.65 14.09 43.77
N PHE A 1157 -26.54 12.76 43.80
CA PHE A 1157 -25.29 11.98 43.73
C PHE A 1157 -24.30 12.11 44.90
N ASP A 1158 -24.63 12.83 45.98
CA ASP A 1158 -23.80 12.92 47.19
C ASP A 1158 -24.27 11.94 48.29
N MET A 1159 -23.39 11.57 49.22
CA MET A 1159 -23.68 10.66 50.35
C MET A 1159 -22.88 11.08 51.58
N ASP A 1160 -23.50 11.03 52.76
CA ASP A 1160 -22.90 11.60 53.96
C ASP A 1160 -21.94 10.65 54.72
N VAL A 1161 -20.78 10.44 54.09
CA VAL A 1161 -19.71 9.54 54.54
C VAL A 1161 -18.86 10.07 55.72
N LYS A 1162 -19.01 11.34 56.13
CA LYS A 1162 -18.19 11.94 57.20
C LYS A 1162 -18.72 11.50 58.57
N GLY A 1163 -17.94 10.73 59.32
CA GLY A 1163 -18.37 10.24 60.64
C GLY A 1163 -19.56 9.28 60.55
N LEU A 1164 -19.50 8.34 59.60
CA LEU A 1164 -20.51 7.29 59.41
C LEU A 1164 -20.08 5.94 60.00
N ALA A 1165 -18.76 5.74 60.10
CA ALA A 1165 -18.11 4.61 60.72
C ALA A 1165 -16.69 5.04 61.17
N PRO A 1166 -16.07 4.37 62.15
CA PRO A 1166 -14.64 4.48 62.42
C PRO A 1166 -13.80 3.87 61.28
N ASP A 1167 -12.48 3.96 61.39
CA ASP A 1167 -11.57 3.22 60.51
C ASP A 1167 -11.64 1.71 60.84
N GLY A 1168 -11.40 0.84 59.85
CA GLY A 1168 -11.44 -0.62 60.02
C GLY A 1168 -12.79 -1.20 60.49
N PHE A 1169 -13.92 -0.60 60.12
CA PHE A 1169 -15.23 -0.94 60.71
C PHE A 1169 -15.80 -2.31 60.33
N HIS A 1170 -15.21 -3.02 59.36
CA HIS A 1170 -15.55 -4.43 59.08
C HIS A 1170 -14.80 -5.42 59.98
N SER A 1171 -13.93 -4.95 60.88
CA SER A 1171 -13.30 -5.74 61.93
C SER A 1171 -14.34 -6.30 62.94
N MET A 1172 -14.06 -7.47 63.52
CA MET A 1172 -14.91 -8.07 64.55
C MET A 1172 -15.01 -7.17 65.78
N ALA A 1173 -13.90 -6.53 66.15
CA ALA A 1173 -13.81 -5.55 67.22
C ALA A 1173 -14.80 -4.40 67.03
N ALA A 1174 -14.69 -3.66 65.91
CA ALA A 1174 -15.56 -2.51 65.64
C ALA A 1174 -17.05 -2.90 65.57
N MET A 1175 -17.38 -4.04 64.95
CA MET A 1175 -18.77 -4.49 64.85
C MET A 1175 -19.32 -4.99 66.21
N SER A 1176 -18.50 -5.66 67.03
CA SER A 1176 -18.88 -6.07 68.39
C SER A 1176 -19.07 -4.86 69.32
N ALA A 1177 -18.30 -3.78 69.12
CA ALA A 1177 -18.48 -2.52 69.84
C ALA A 1177 -19.76 -1.80 69.43
N LEU A 1178 -20.11 -1.79 68.13
CA LEU A 1178 -21.35 -1.20 67.63
C LEU A 1178 -22.60 -1.94 68.13
N LEU A 1179 -22.56 -3.27 68.19
CA LEU A 1179 -23.71 -4.09 68.58
C LEU A 1179 -23.86 -4.27 70.10
N ARG A 1180 -22.90 -3.79 70.90
CA ARG A 1180 -22.90 -3.91 72.37
C ARG A 1180 -24.09 -3.16 72.98
N GLY A 1181 -24.95 -3.88 73.70
CA GLY A 1181 -26.10 -3.29 74.40
C GLY A 1181 -27.26 -2.89 73.50
N SER A 1182 -27.29 -3.33 72.24
CA SER A 1182 -28.43 -3.27 71.32
C SER A 1182 -29.54 -4.24 71.73
N ASN A 1183 -30.81 -3.88 71.50
CA ASN A 1183 -31.95 -4.80 71.60
C ASN A 1183 -32.15 -5.69 70.35
N ALA A 1184 -31.41 -5.45 69.26
CA ALA A 1184 -31.61 -6.16 67.99
C ALA A 1184 -31.37 -7.68 68.05
N PRO A 1185 -30.39 -8.22 68.83
CA PRO A 1185 -30.22 -9.66 69.00
C PRO A 1185 -31.40 -10.34 69.70
N ASP A 1186 -32.09 -9.64 70.60
CA ASP A 1186 -33.14 -10.22 71.45
C ASP A 1186 -34.39 -10.62 70.63
N TYR A 1187 -34.67 -9.90 69.55
CA TYR A 1187 -35.75 -10.21 68.60
C TYR A 1187 -35.41 -11.27 67.54
N LEU A 1188 -34.19 -11.83 67.54
CA LEU A 1188 -33.83 -12.95 66.66
C LEU A 1188 -34.34 -14.28 67.25
N PRO A 1189 -34.91 -15.20 66.45
CA PRO A 1189 -35.26 -16.55 66.90
C PRO A 1189 -34.12 -17.33 67.57
N GLU A 1190 -34.46 -18.40 68.30
CA GLU A 1190 -33.47 -19.39 68.73
C GLU A 1190 -32.95 -20.19 67.52
N SER A 1191 -31.66 -20.59 67.55
CA SER A 1191 -30.97 -21.30 66.45
C SER A 1191 -31.10 -20.61 65.07
N THR A 1192 -30.93 -19.28 65.04
CA THR A 1192 -31.11 -18.47 63.83
C THR A 1192 -30.09 -18.81 62.73
N GLU A 1193 -28.89 -19.29 63.06
CA GLU A 1193 -27.93 -19.75 62.03
C GLU A 1193 -28.43 -20.91 61.17
N LEU A 1194 -29.36 -21.74 61.68
CA LEU A 1194 -29.88 -22.91 60.96
C LEU A 1194 -31.06 -22.57 60.01
N LEU A 1195 -31.70 -21.41 60.20
CA LEU A 1195 -32.86 -20.99 59.39
C LEU A 1195 -32.46 -20.57 57.98
N SER A 1196 -33.30 -20.90 57.00
CA SER A 1196 -33.08 -20.47 55.62
C SER A 1196 -33.23 -18.95 55.47
N SER A 1197 -32.58 -18.36 54.46
CA SER A 1197 -32.52 -16.89 54.34
C SER A 1197 -33.90 -16.26 54.17
N ASP A 1198 -34.73 -16.79 53.26
CA ASP A 1198 -36.08 -16.28 53.00
C ASP A 1198 -37.06 -16.55 54.16
N GLU A 1199 -36.87 -17.64 54.90
CA GLU A 1199 -37.66 -17.99 56.08
C GLU A 1199 -37.39 -17.06 57.27
N LEU A 1200 -36.12 -16.77 57.57
CA LEU A 1200 -35.78 -15.73 58.56
C LEU A 1200 -36.32 -14.37 58.09
N HIS A 1201 -36.12 -13.99 56.83
CA HIS A 1201 -36.65 -12.73 56.30
C HIS A 1201 -38.18 -12.64 56.37
N GLY A 1202 -38.90 -13.76 56.31
CA GLY A 1202 -40.33 -13.84 56.58
C GLY A 1202 -40.65 -13.63 58.06
N GLN A 1203 -40.02 -14.39 58.96
CA GLN A 1203 -40.26 -14.33 60.40
C GLN A 1203 -39.98 -12.95 61.00
N ILE A 1204 -38.86 -12.29 60.66
CA ILE A 1204 -38.51 -10.95 61.15
C ILE A 1204 -38.86 -9.81 60.15
N SER A 1205 -39.79 -10.06 59.23
CA SER A 1205 -40.23 -9.07 58.21
C SER A 1205 -40.83 -7.79 58.79
N TYR A 1206 -41.38 -7.84 60.00
CA TYR A 1206 -42.00 -6.71 60.69
C TYR A 1206 -40.97 -5.78 61.38
N LEU A 1207 -39.76 -6.26 61.66
CA LEU A 1207 -38.73 -5.48 62.35
C LEU A 1207 -38.18 -4.34 61.47
N ARG A 1208 -37.90 -3.20 62.11
CA ARG A 1208 -37.35 -2.00 61.48
C ARG A 1208 -36.09 -1.55 62.22
N PHE A 1209 -34.94 -1.66 61.58
CA PHE A 1209 -33.64 -1.34 62.17
C PHE A 1209 -33.22 0.09 61.81
N ARG A 1210 -32.59 0.81 62.74
CA ARG A 1210 -31.90 2.09 62.49
C ARG A 1210 -30.56 2.14 63.20
N LEU A 1211 -29.63 2.92 62.65
CA LEU A 1211 -28.36 3.30 63.27
C LEU A 1211 -28.50 4.70 63.87
N GLY A 1212 -28.10 4.88 65.12
CA GLY A 1212 -28.11 6.18 65.77
C GLY A 1212 -28.07 6.08 67.29
N TRP A 1213 -28.43 7.19 67.95
CA TRP A 1213 -28.63 7.24 69.40
C TRP A 1213 -29.97 6.61 69.78
N PHE A 1214 -29.95 5.73 70.78
CA PHE A 1214 -31.11 5.13 71.42
C PHE A 1214 -31.02 5.32 72.94
N ARG A 1215 -32.18 5.27 73.62
CA ARG A 1215 -32.30 5.26 75.09
C ARG A 1215 -32.88 3.93 75.54
N ARG A 1216 -32.19 3.18 76.40
CA ARG A 1216 -32.71 1.93 76.97
C ARG A 1216 -33.67 2.24 78.13
N ALA A 1217 -34.88 1.68 78.11
CA ALA A 1217 -35.92 2.01 79.08
C ALA A 1217 -35.59 1.70 80.55
N PRO A 1218 -34.92 0.57 80.92
CA PRO A 1218 -34.64 0.25 82.31
C PRO A 1218 -33.55 1.15 82.92
N ASP A 1219 -32.49 1.39 82.16
CA ASP A 1219 -31.25 2.01 82.67
C ASP A 1219 -31.15 3.51 82.34
N GLN A 1220 -32.03 4.02 81.46
CA GLN A 1220 -31.99 5.36 80.83
C GLN A 1220 -30.68 5.69 80.06
N GLU A 1221 -29.77 4.73 79.93
CA GLU A 1221 -28.50 4.83 79.21
C GLU A 1221 -28.72 5.28 77.74
N ARG A 1222 -27.95 6.29 77.29
CA ARG A 1222 -27.91 6.74 75.89
C ARG A 1222 -26.80 5.97 75.15
N LEU A 1223 -27.18 5.05 74.25
CA LEU A 1223 -26.22 4.25 73.47
C LEU A 1223 -26.28 4.61 71.99
N PHE A 1224 -25.12 4.61 71.31
CA PHE A 1224 -25.05 4.72 69.85
C PHE A 1224 -24.87 3.33 69.24
N THR A 1225 -25.89 2.82 68.55
CA THR A 1225 -25.94 1.41 68.10
C THR A 1225 -26.90 1.21 66.91
N ILE A 1226 -26.99 -0.02 66.39
CA ILE A 1226 -28.06 -0.46 65.49
C ILE A 1226 -29.15 -1.14 66.33
N GLY A 1227 -30.31 -0.51 66.48
CA GLY A 1227 -31.43 -1.01 67.29
C GLY A 1227 -32.72 -1.21 66.48
N VAL A 1228 -33.68 -1.96 67.04
CA VAL A 1228 -35.04 -2.08 66.49
C VAL A 1228 -35.86 -0.87 66.91
N ALA A 1229 -36.19 -0.01 65.94
CA ALA A 1229 -36.97 1.20 66.14
C ALA A 1229 -38.49 0.90 66.17
N GLY A 1230 -39.21 1.61 67.06
CA GLY A 1230 -40.65 1.42 67.27
C GLY A 1230 -41.01 0.47 68.42
N THR A 1231 -40.02 0.07 69.22
CA THR A 1231 -40.19 -0.74 70.44
C THR A 1231 -40.25 0.16 71.68
N SER A 1232 -40.88 -0.29 72.76
CA SER A 1232 -41.06 0.50 73.99
C SER A 1232 -39.85 0.47 74.94
N ASP A 1233 -39.00 -0.53 74.78
CA ASP A 1233 -37.76 -0.78 75.51
C ASP A 1233 -36.56 0.03 74.99
N PHE A 1234 -36.61 0.50 73.73
CA PHE A 1234 -35.45 1.11 73.06
C PHE A 1234 -35.85 2.30 72.18
N GLN A 1235 -35.96 3.48 72.80
CA GLN A 1235 -36.42 4.70 72.13
C GLN A 1235 -35.30 5.31 71.27
N TYR A 1236 -35.54 5.46 69.96
CA TYR A 1236 -34.62 6.17 69.06
C TYR A 1236 -34.65 7.68 69.32
N LEU A 1237 -33.48 8.29 69.54
CA LEU A 1237 -33.30 9.71 69.84
C LEU A 1237 -32.89 10.54 68.61
N GLY A 1238 -32.05 9.99 67.71
CA GLY A 1238 -31.53 10.75 66.57
C GLY A 1238 -30.33 10.09 65.89
N SER A 1239 -29.98 10.55 64.69
CA SER A 1239 -28.96 9.87 63.85
C SER A 1239 -27.51 10.27 64.15
N ARG A 1240 -27.25 11.51 64.62
CA ARG A 1240 -25.87 11.98 64.90
C ARG A 1240 -25.75 12.98 66.05
N THR A 1241 -26.48 14.09 66.02
CA THR A 1241 -26.29 15.21 66.97
C THR A 1241 -26.98 14.93 68.31
N PRO A 1242 -26.31 15.15 69.46
CA PRO A 1242 -26.99 15.27 70.73
C PRO A 1242 -27.71 16.62 70.81
N GLU A 1243 -29.01 16.61 71.02
CA GLU A 1243 -29.68 17.77 71.60
C GLU A 1243 -29.22 17.89 73.07
N VAL A 1244 -28.54 19.00 73.36
CA VAL A 1244 -28.25 19.47 74.70
C VAL A 1244 -29.39 20.40 75.07
N ASP A 1245 -30.36 19.84 75.79
CA ASP A 1245 -31.48 20.57 76.37
C ASP A 1245 -31.26 20.63 77.89
N ASP A 1246 -30.37 21.54 78.29
CA ASP A 1246 -30.06 21.90 79.68
C ASP A 1246 -30.42 23.40 79.82
N GLY A 1247 -31.66 23.70 80.22
CA GLY A 1247 -32.24 25.02 79.96
C GLY A 1247 -33.43 25.49 80.83
N GLU A 1248 -33.60 24.99 82.05
CA GLU A 1248 -34.55 25.60 83.01
C GLU A 1248 -33.85 26.15 84.27
N THR A 1249 -34.06 27.45 84.49
CA THR A 1249 -34.10 28.09 85.82
C THR A 1249 -35.20 29.14 85.81
N HIS A 1250 -35.83 29.40 86.96
CA HIS A 1250 -36.70 30.57 87.20
C HIS A 1250 -36.06 31.87 86.67
N GLU A 1251 -36.80 32.89 86.19
CA GLU A 1251 -38.20 33.31 86.47
C GLU A 1251 -39.06 33.52 85.21
#